data_AF-A0A562R042-F1
#
_entry.id   AF-A0A562R042-F1
#
_cell.length_a   1.000
_cell.length_b   1.000
_cell.length_c   1.000
_cell.angle_alpha   90.00
_cell.angle_beta   90.00
_cell.angle_gamma   90.00
#
_symmetry.space_group_name_H-M   'P 1'
#
loop_
_entity.id
_entity.type
_entity.pdbx_description
1 polymer ?
#
loop_
_entity_poly.entity_id
_entity_poly.type
_entity_poly.pdbx_seq_one_letter_code
_entity_poly.pdbx_strand_id
1 'polypeptide(L)'
;MNTFQINEKHLSQIPALQLLISLGFEFLTPAEALQERQNRTSNVLLENILRSQLKEINRIHYKGDEYLFSEENVQSAIQKLKNIKYDGLLKTNEAIYDLITLGTAMEQTLEGDSKSFNINYIDWPRSSDSPGRNRFHVTVEYSVERTRSTETVRPDIVLFVNGIPFCVIECKAPHTEVEQAVSQSIRNQNDEHIPKLFIYTQMLLALNKNSAMYATTGTAAKFWGIWKEPGLTTKDITTEYTEHTESEKEHFRTKNIAYKKLHELVQDSLRHEIDPNNFSVYSVCSVVPKNRMVTEQDIALYALCRPERLLELAWKFTVFDGGIKKIARYQQYFVIKSTLNRVKHFDSTGSRKGGVIWHTQGSGKSLTMVMLARNLALNPEILNPRIVLVTDRDDLDKQLGNTFAACGLDANRATSGRNLLELIAEKKAGIITTLINKFDKAYAVKKYQDASPDIFILVDESHRTQFGSFSARMRQMFPHACYLGFTGTPLLKKEKNNFIKFGELVEPHYSITQAVEDGAVVPLLYEGRHVEMTQNKKAVDLWFERHTQGLSKEQQADLKRKYARAEMLNKADQVIYMRAFDISEHFRSNWQGTGFKAQLVAPNKASALKYNTYLNEIGMVSSEVVVSPPDMREGYEETDDETTDEVVKFWQKMMKRYGSEEEYTKQLINQFKHGSEPEILIVVDKLLTGFDAPRNAVLYLCRMLREHTLLQAIARVNRLHESKEFGFIIDYASVLGELDKALTMYSAFEGFDESDLAGTLTSIHSETEKLPARYSDLWDLFKTVKHSCDEEAYEVLLGDESIREEFYSRLSEFGKTLAMALSSEKFLTETDDKTLSRYKADLRKFQSLKASVKLRYAEAIDYRDYEPKIKKLLDT
;
A
#
# COMPACT_ATOMS: atom_id res chain seq x y z
N MET A 1 35.98 -16.14 29.77
CA MET A 1 34.52 -15.86 29.78
C MET A 1 34.23 -15.04 28.53
N ASN A 2 33.64 -15.64 27.50
CA ASN A 2 33.19 -14.88 26.32
C ASN A 2 31.96 -14.08 26.73
N THR A 3 32.13 -12.78 26.95
CA THR A 3 31.07 -11.83 27.23
C THR A 3 30.05 -11.84 26.08
N PHE A 4 28.76 -11.88 26.42
CA PHE A 4 27.66 -11.77 25.47
C PHE A 4 27.70 -10.39 24.81
N GLN A 5 28.05 -10.34 23.53
CA GLN A 5 28.15 -9.07 22.77
C GLN A 5 26.78 -8.70 22.19
N ILE A 6 26.30 -7.51 22.54
CA ILE A 6 24.96 -7.02 22.17
C ILE A 6 24.95 -5.91 21.11
N ASN A 7 26.10 -5.64 20.50
CA ASN A 7 26.23 -4.54 19.54
C ASN A 7 25.72 -4.93 18.14
N GLU A 8 25.42 -3.89 17.35
CA GLU A 8 24.95 -3.99 15.96
C GLU A 8 25.83 -4.89 15.08
N LYS A 9 27.15 -4.71 15.21
CA LYS A 9 28.14 -5.44 14.40
C LYS A 9 28.03 -6.95 14.56
N HIS A 10 27.99 -7.43 15.80
CA HIS A 10 27.98 -8.87 16.11
C HIS A 10 26.61 -9.52 15.94
N LEU A 11 25.52 -8.78 16.13
CA LEU A 11 24.17 -9.33 16.15
C LEU A 11 23.34 -9.06 14.89
N SER A 12 23.79 -8.16 14.00
CA SER A 12 23.09 -7.80 12.77
C SER A 12 24.02 -7.87 11.55
N GLN A 13 25.06 -7.04 11.49
CA GLN A 13 25.90 -6.86 10.29
C GLN A 13 26.72 -8.12 9.91
N ILE A 14 27.46 -8.71 10.86
CA ILE A 14 28.24 -9.94 10.60
C ILE A 14 27.32 -11.12 10.24
N PRO A 15 26.25 -11.41 11.00
CA PRO A 15 25.30 -12.46 10.64
C PRO A 15 24.67 -12.28 9.25
N ALA A 16 24.39 -11.04 8.84
CA ALA A 16 23.91 -10.72 7.50
C ALA A 16 24.96 -11.02 6.42
N LEU A 17 26.19 -10.57 6.64
CA LEU A 17 27.30 -10.81 5.71
C LEU A 17 27.58 -12.30 5.52
N GLN A 18 27.61 -13.07 6.59
CA GLN A 18 27.79 -14.54 6.54
C GLN A 18 26.73 -15.21 5.66
N LEU A 19 25.45 -14.85 5.86
CA LEU A 19 24.37 -15.41 5.07
C LEU A 19 24.45 -14.99 3.60
N LEU A 20 24.79 -13.73 3.31
CA LEU A 20 24.98 -13.24 1.94
C LEU A 20 26.10 -14.01 1.21
N ILE A 21 27.20 -14.33 1.89
CA ILE A 21 28.25 -15.17 1.31
C ILE A 21 27.71 -16.57 0.98
N SER A 22 27.00 -17.21 1.91
CA SER A 22 26.35 -18.52 1.65
C SER A 22 25.27 -18.48 0.56
N LEU A 23 24.66 -17.32 0.31
CA LEU A 23 23.74 -17.11 -0.83
C LEU A 23 24.47 -16.98 -2.19
N GLY A 24 25.80 -16.96 -2.19
CA GLY A 24 26.63 -16.91 -3.40
C GLY A 24 27.20 -15.55 -3.75
N PHE A 25 27.18 -14.57 -2.84
CA PHE A 25 27.87 -13.29 -3.04
C PHE A 25 29.37 -13.43 -2.76
N GLU A 26 30.19 -12.93 -3.68
CA GLU A 26 31.63 -12.80 -3.48
C GLU A 26 31.91 -11.61 -2.55
N PHE A 27 32.51 -11.88 -1.39
CA PHE A 27 32.87 -10.82 -0.45
C PHE A 27 34.13 -10.09 -0.90
N LEU A 28 34.03 -8.76 -0.95
CA LEU A 28 35.15 -7.84 -1.11
C LEU A 28 35.36 -7.11 0.21
N THR A 29 36.59 -7.12 0.71
CA THR A 29 36.95 -6.26 1.84
C THR A 29 36.77 -4.78 1.45
N PRO A 30 36.58 -3.88 2.43
CA PRO A 30 36.46 -2.44 2.13
C PRO A 30 37.66 -1.90 1.33
N ALA A 31 38.86 -2.47 1.53
CA ALA A 31 40.07 -2.10 0.80
C ALA A 31 40.03 -2.59 -0.66
N GLU A 32 39.62 -3.83 -0.91
CA GLU A 32 39.45 -4.38 -2.27
C GLU A 32 38.35 -3.64 -3.03
N ALA A 33 37.22 -3.37 -2.38
CA ALA A 33 36.15 -2.57 -2.96
C ALA A 33 36.64 -1.16 -3.34
N LEU A 34 37.52 -0.54 -2.53
CA LEU A 34 38.12 0.75 -2.85
C LEU A 34 39.10 0.66 -4.03
N GLN A 35 39.88 -0.41 -4.14
CA GLN A 35 40.76 -0.66 -5.30
C GLN A 35 39.94 -0.81 -6.59
N GLU A 36 38.83 -1.54 -6.53
CA GLU A 36 37.88 -1.70 -7.63
C GLU A 36 37.23 -0.39 -8.07
N ARG A 37 37.18 0.61 -7.18
CA ARG A 37 36.72 1.99 -7.45
C ARG A 37 37.83 2.92 -7.94
N GLN A 38 39.00 2.38 -8.29
CA GLN A 38 40.21 3.12 -8.65
C GLN A 38 40.76 3.98 -7.50
N ASN A 39 40.61 3.51 -6.26
CA ASN A 39 41.02 4.21 -5.04
C ASN A 39 40.35 5.59 -4.86
N ARG A 40 39.10 5.74 -5.31
CA ARG A 40 38.33 7.00 -5.21
C ARG A 40 37.02 6.78 -4.48
N THR A 41 36.84 7.47 -3.37
CA THR A 41 35.60 7.43 -2.57
C THR A 41 34.43 8.20 -3.19
N SER A 42 34.70 9.10 -4.14
CA SER A 42 33.69 9.75 -5.00
C SER A 42 33.13 8.84 -6.09
N ASN A 43 33.82 7.76 -6.44
CA ASN A 43 33.33 6.76 -7.37
C ASN A 43 32.51 5.72 -6.61
N VAL A 44 31.40 5.25 -7.16
CA VAL A 44 30.54 4.24 -6.50
C VAL A 44 30.47 2.92 -7.26
N LEU A 45 30.99 2.86 -8.49
CA LEU A 45 31.04 1.65 -9.31
C LEU A 45 32.33 0.87 -9.04
N LEU A 46 32.25 -0.46 -9.03
CA LEU A 46 33.42 -1.34 -9.08
C LEU A 46 33.85 -1.45 -10.55
N GLU A 47 34.66 -0.50 -11.02
CA GLU A 47 34.91 -0.27 -12.45
C GLU A 47 35.67 -1.42 -13.13
N ASN A 48 36.61 -2.08 -12.45
CA ASN A 48 37.36 -3.18 -13.07
C ASN A 48 36.48 -4.42 -13.21
N ILE A 49 35.70 -4.75 -12.17
CA ILE A 49 34.65 -5.78 -12.24
C ILE A 49 33.65 -5.45 -13.35
N LEU A 50 33.10 -4.24 -13.39
CA LEU A 50 32.13 -3.84 -14.43
C LEU A 50 32.72 -4.00 -15.83
N ARG A 51 33.95 -3.54 -16.06
CA ARG A 51 34.63 -3.71 -17.34
C ARG A 51 34.77 -5.18 -17.72
N SER A 52 35.22 -6.00 -16.79
CA SER A 52 35.44 -7.44 -17.03
C SER A 52 34.12 -8.14 -17.33
N GLN A 53 33.06 -7.81 -16.60
CA GLN A 53 31.73 -8.39 -16.79
C GLN A 53 31.07 -7.95 -18.09
N LEU A 54 31.19 -6.67 -18.49
CA LEU A 54 30.69 -6.23 -19.80
C LEU A 54 31.34 -7.00 -20.95
N LYS A 55 32.61 -7.36 -20.84
CA LYS A 55 33.29 -8.23 -21.83
C LYS A 55 32.81 -9.67 -21.76
N GLU A 56 32.47 -10.18 -20.58
CA GLU A 56 32.07 -11.59 -20.41
C GLU A 56 30.65 -11.85 -20.91
N ILE A 57 29.70 -10.98 -20.56
CA ILE A 57 28.27 -11.22 -20.80
C ILE A 57 27.81 -10.80 -22.21
N ASN A 58 28.56 -9.94 -22.90
CA ASN A 58 28.19 -9.42 -24.21
C ASN A 58 28.97 -10.08 -25.36
N ARG A 59 28.24 -10.52 -26.38
CA ARG A 59 28.77 -11.19 -27.58
C ARG A 59 28.01 -10.71 -28.80
N ILE A 60 28.72 -10.45 -29.89
CA ILE A 60 28.14 -10.01 -31.16
C ILE A 60 28.05 -11.21 -32.10
N HIS A 61 26.86 -11.53 -32.55
CA HIS A 61 26.66 -12.56 -33.57
C HIS A 61 26.54 -11.88 -34.94
N TYR A 62 27.50 -12.10 -35.83
CA TYR A 62 27.53 -11.48 -37.16
C TYR A 62 27.97 -12.49 -38.22
N LYS A 63 27.17 -12.64 -39.28
CA LYS A 63 27.42 -13.56 -40.42
C LYS A 63 27.74 -15.02 -40.04
N GLY A 64 27.30 -15.48 -38.86
CA GLY A 64 27.50 -16.85 -38.39
C GLY A 64 28.66 -17.00 -37.41
N ASP A 65 29.49 -15.97 -37.25
CA ASP A 65 30.59 -15.93 -36.28
C ASP A 65 30.23 -15.09 -35.04
N GLU A 66 30.96 -15.34 -33.95
CA GLU A 66 30.82 -14.66 -32.68
C GLU A 66 32.03 -13.75 -32.40
N TYR A 67 31.77 -12.48 -32.11
CA TYR A 67 32.79 -11.45 -31.91
C TYR A 67 32.67 -10.80 -30.53
N LEU A 68 33.79 -10.32 -30.01
CA LEU A 68 33.84 -9.47 -28.82
C LEU A 68 33.59 -8.00 -29.19
N PHE A 69 33.00 -7.25 -28.27
CA PHE A 69 32.99 -5.78 -28.37
C PHE A 69 34.41 -5.23 -28.23
N SER A 70 34.72 -4.13 -28.92
CA SER A 70 36.00 -3.43 -28.77
C SER A 70 36.17 -2.86 -27.36
N GLU A 71 37.42 -2.71 -26.92
CA GLU A 71 37.74 -2.03 -25.64
C GLU A 71 37.18 -0.61 -25.57
N GLU A 72 37.16 0.09 -26.70
CA GLU A 72 36.58 1.42 -26.83
C GLU A 72 35.08 1.41 -26.57
N ASN A 73 34.34 0.44 -27.14
CA ASN A 73 32.90 0.31 -26.91
C ASN A 73 32.58 -0.06 -25.47
N VAL A 74 33.35 -0.96 -24.85
CA VAL A 74 33.21 -1.28 -23.42
C VAL A 74 33.47 -0.05 -22.56
N GLN A 75 34.55 0.70 -22.84
CA GLN A 75 34.85 1.93 -22.12
C GLN A 75 33.76 2.99 -22.29
N SER A 76 33.25 3.16 -23.51
CA SER A 76 32.17 4.08 -23.85
C SER A 76 30.88 3.73 -23.08
N ALA A 77 30.55 2.44 -22.96
CA ALA A 77 29.41 1.99 -22.17
C ALA A 77 29.58 2.36 -20.68
N ILE A 78 30.76 2.10 -20.10
CA ILE A 78 31.06 2.52 -18.71
C ILE A 78 30.93 4.03 -18.55
N GLN A 79 31.44 4.83 -19.50
CA GLN A 79 31.33 6.29 -19.44
C GLN A 79 29.88 6.76 -19.58
N LYS A 80 29.06 6.12 -20.41
CA LYS A 80 27.62 6.41 -20.50
C LYS A 80 26.93 6.18 -19.16
N LEU A 81 27.24 5.07 -18.46
CA LEU A 81 26.66 4.78 -17.14
C LEU A 81 27.17 5.73 -16.03
N LYS A 82 28.43 6.13 -16.10
CA LYS A 82 29.09 6.98 -15.10
C LYS A 82 28.73 8.46 -15.22
N ASN A 83 28.58 8.96 -16.45
CA ASN A 83 28.41 10.39 -16.74
C ASN A 83 26.96 10.77 -17.05
N ILE A 84 25.99 10.00 -16.58
CA ILE A 84 24.57 10.41 -16.64
C ILE A 84 24.43 11.76 -15.93
N LYS A 85 23.77 12.71 -16.60
CA LYS A 85 23.49 14.03 -16.05
C LYS A 85 22.55 13.90 -14.86
N TYR A 86 22.96 14.40 -13.71
CA TYR A 86 22.11 14.47 -12.53
C TYR A 86 20.99 15.49 -12.74
N ASP A 87 19.74 15.02 -12.76
CA ASP A 87 18.50 15.83 -12.82
C ASP A 87 17.59 15.47 -11.62
N GLY A 88 18.18 15.41 -10.43
CA GLY A 88 17.52 14.96 -9.20
C GLY A 88 17.49 13.43 -9.06
N LEU A 89 17.37 12.95 -7.83
CA LEU A 89 17.55 11.55 -7.47
C LEU A 89 16.69 10.59 -8.29
N LEU A 90 15.36 10.80 -8.32
CA LEU A 90 14.42 9.86 -8.94
C LEU A 90 14.54 9.81 -10.46
N LYS A 91 14.59 10.97 -11.14
CA LYS A 91 14.74 11.01 -12.61
C LYS A 91 16.07 10.41 -13.06
N THR A 92 17.15 10.68 -12.30
CA THR A 92 18.47 10.12 -12.60
C THR A 92 18.47 8.61 -12.36
N ASN A 93 17.78 8.13 -11.32
CA ASN A 93 17.62 6.71 -11.06
C ASN A 93 16.79 6.01 -12.16
N GLU A 94 15.73 6.65 -12.65
CA GLU A 94 14.93 6.16 -13.80
C GLU A 94 15.78 6.04 -15.06
N ALA A 95 16.56 7.07 -15.40
CA ALA A 95 17.47 7.03 -16.55
C ALA A 95 18.54 5.92 -16.44
N ILE A 96 19.07 5.69 -15.22
CA ILE A 96 19.99 4.57 -14.98
C ILE A 96 19.25 3.24 -15.09
N TYR A 97 18.06 3.13 -14.53
CA TYR A 97 17.23 1.93 -14.61
C TYR A 97 16.96 1.52 -16.06
N ASP A 98 16.56 2.47 -16.90
CA ASP A 98 16.36 2.25 -18.32
C ASP A 98 17.65 1.83 -19.01
N LEU A 99 18.78 2.48 -18.69
CA LEU A 99 20.07 2.13 -19.26
C LEU A 99 20.52 0.71 -18.89
N ILE A 100 20.37 0.28 -17.63
CA ILE A 100 20.78 -1.07 -17.20
C ILE A 100 19.81 -2.16 -17.68
N THR A 101 18.53 -1.83 -17.90
CA THR A 101 17.52 -2.78 -18.36
C THR A 101 17.49 -2.94 -19.87
N LEU A 102 17.64 -1.83 -20.62
CA LEU A 102 17.59 -1.82 -22.09
C LEU A 102 18.97 -1.96 -22.75
N GLY A 103 20.05 -1.65 -22.01
CA GLY A 103 21.39 -1.58 -22.57
C GLY A 103 21.62 -0.32 -23.42
N THR A 104 22.70 -0.31 -24.18
CA THR A 104 23.04 0.80 -25.06
C THR A 104 23.59 0.33 -26.40
N ALA A 105 23.08 0.92 -27.47
CA ALA A 105 23.54 0.66 -28.82
C ALA A 105 24.93 1.29 -29.05
N MET A 106 25.84 0.50 -29.63
CA MET A 106 27.21 0.87 -29.96
C MET A 106 27.54 0.45 -31.38
N GLU A 107 28.15 1.35 -32.14
CA GLU A 107 28.64 1.02 -33.48
C GLU A 107 29.92 0.17 -33.38
N GLN A 108 29.95 -0.93 -34.10
CA GLN A 108 31.10 -1.82 -34.22
C GLN A 108 31.33 -2.10 -35.70
N THR A 109 32.57 -1.91 -36.14
CA THR A 109 33.01 -2.34 -37.47
C THR A 109 33.51 -3.77 -37.38
N LEU A 110 32.86 -4.68 -38.11
CA LEU A 110 33.23 -6.10 -38.23
C LEU A 110 33.41 -6.42 -39.71
N GLU A 111 34.57 -6.96 -40.09
CA GLU A 111 34.89 -7.33 -41.49
C GLU A 111 34.69 -6.19 -42.52
N GLY A 112 34.87 -4.94 -42.10
CA GLY A 112 34.67 -3.76 -42.96
C GLY A 112 33.22 -3.23 -42.99
N ASP A 113 32.26 -3.91 -42.36
CA ASP A 113 30.88 -3.45 -42.22
C ASP A 113 30.66 -2.83 -40.83
N SER A 114 30.25 -1.55 -40.78
CA SER A 114 29.83 -0.91 -39.52
C SER A 114 28.35 -1.16 -39.24
N LYS A 115 28.05 -1.76 -38.09
CA LYS A 115 26.67 -1.97 -37.61
C LYS A 115 26.54 -1.62 -36.13
N SER A 116 25.33 -1.29 -35.72
CA SER A 116 25.01 -1.01 -34.33
C SER A 116 24.59 -2.28 -33.60
N PHE A 117 25.24 -2.58 -32.47
CA PHE A 117 24.95 -3.71 -31.61
C PHE A 117 24.73 -3.25 -30.18
N ASN A 118 23.85 -3.94 -29.44
CA ASN A 118 23.51 -3.54 -28.08
C ASN A 118 24.48 -4.14 -27.05
N ILE A 119 25.05 -3.31 -26.19
CA ILE A 119 25.76 -3.74 -24.97
C ILE A 119 24.77 -3.70 -23.81
N ASN A 120 24.62 -4.83 -23.10
CA ASN A 120 23.82 -4.95 -21.89
C ASN A 120 24.71 -4.88 -20.65
N TYR A 121 24.24 -4.23 -19.59
CA TYR A 121 24.96 -4.14 -18.32
C TYR A 121 24.69 -5.33 -17.39
N ILE A 122 23.51 -5.94 -17.53
CA ILE A 122 23.04 -7.07 -16.73
C ILE A 122 22.55 -8.17 -17.70
N ASP A 123 22.94 -9.41 -17.43
CA ASP A 123 22.46 -10.60 -18.12
C ASP A 123 21.13 -11.05 -17.48
N TRP A 124 20.01 -10.46 -17.91
CA TRP A 124 18.71 -10.72 -17.31
C TRP A 124 18.26 -12.17 -17.59
N PRO A 125 17.97 -12.98 -16.54
CA PRO A 125 17.64 -14.38 -16.73
C PRO A 125 16.31 -14.54 -17.48
N ARG A 126 16.36 -15.25 -18.61
CA ARG A 126 15.18 -15.50 -19.46
C ARG A 126 14.31 -16.63 -18.92
N SER A 127 14.87 -17.59 -18.19
CA SER A 127 14.15 -18.66 -17.50
C SER A 127 14.80 -18.98 -16.15
N SER A 128 14.10 -19.73 -15.28
CA SER A 128 14.63 -20.21 -13.99
C SER A 128 15.81 -21.18 -14.13
N ASP A 129 15.97 -21.77 -15.31
CA ASP A 129 16.90 -22.89 -15.54
C ASP A 129 18.19 -22.43 -16.25
N SER A 130 18.32 -21.14 -16.53
CA SER A 130 19.52 -20.55 -17.12
C SER A 130 20.42 -20.01 -16.00
N PRO A 131 21.62 -20.58 -15.79
CA PRO A 131 22.59 -20.00 -14.86
C PRO A 131 23.02 -18.65 -15.44
N GLY A 132 22.50 -17.55 -14.87
CA GLY A 132 22.84 -16.21 -15.32
C GLY A 132 24.35 -15.98 -15.24
N ARG A 133 24.91 -15.24 -16.20
CA ARG A 133 26.37 -14.96 -16.24
C ARG A 133 26.77 -13.74 -15.43
N ASN A 134 25.89 -13.26 -14.55
CA ASN A 134 26.18 -12.13 -13.70
C ASN A 134 27.08 -12.53 -12.53
N ARG A 135 27.91 -11.60 -12.08
CA ARG A 135 28.68 -11.71 -10.84
C ARG A 135 28.05 -10.86 -9.75
N PHE A 136 27.98 -11.43 -8.55
CA PHE A 136 27.36 -10.82 -7.39
C PHE A 136 28.44 -10.60 -6.34
N HIS A 137 28.56 -9.36 -5.85
CA HIS A 137 29.54 -9.02 -4.83
C HIS A 137 28.88 -8.34 -3.63
N VAL A 138 29.48 -8.50 -2.46
CA VAL A 138 29.08 -7.83 -1.23
C VAL A 138 30.30 -7.17 -0.59
N THR A 139 30.13 -5.94 -0.12
CA THR A 139 31.11 -5.25 0.72
C THR A 139 30.40 -4.65 1.94
N VAL A 140 31.16 -4.43 2.99
CA VAL A 140 30.70 -3.74 4.19
C VAL A 140 31.39 -2.40 4.34
N GLU A 141 30.89 -1.54 5.25
CA GLU A 141 31.55 -0.28 5.62
C GLU A 141 31.90 0.61 4.40
N TYR A 142 30.98 0.69 3.44
CA TYR A 142 31.26 1.22 2.09
C TYR A 142 31.36 2.75 2.07
N SER A 143 32.51 3.31 2.41
CA SER A 143 32.66 4.77 2.52
C SER A 143 32.48 5.48 1.16
N VAL A 144 31.57 6.46 1.08
CA VAL A 144 31.25 7.24 -0.12
C VAL A 144 31.32 8.73 0.20
N GLU A 145 32.00 9.51 -0.64
CA GLU A 145 32.08 10.97 -0.49
C GLU A 145 30.72 11.64 -0.67
N ARG A 146 30.42 12.59 0.21
CA ARG A 146 29.23 13.44 0.14
C ARG A 146 29.26 14.32 -1.10
N THR A 147 28.09 14.72 -1.59
CA THR A 147 28.01 15.67 -2.69
C THR A 147 28.68 16.98 -2.31
N ARG A 148 29.64 17.44 -3.14
CA ARG A 148 30.38 18.70 -2.95
C ARG A 148 31.18 18.77 -1.62
N SER A 149 31.49 17.64 -1.00
CA SER A 149 32.34 17.57 0.19
C SER A 149 33.32 16.39 0.07
N THR A 150 34.41 16.44 0.84
CA THR A 150 35.38 15.34 0.98
C THR A 150 35.05 14.43 2.17
N GLU A 151 34.07 14.83 3.01
CA GLU A 151 33.55 13.97 4.06
C GLU A 151 32.80 12.79 3.47
N THR A 152 32.85 11.65 4.16
CA THR A 152 32.21 10.41 3.70
C THR A 152 31.02 10.03 4.56
N VAL A 153 30.00 9.45 3.94
CA VAL A 153 28.97 8.64 4.61
C VAL A 153 29.28 7.18 4.35
N ARG A 154 28.95 6.31 5.30
CA ARG A 154 29.30 4.91 5.27
C ARG A 154 28.07 4.03 5.46
N PRO A 155 27.46 3.51 4.38
CA PRO A 155 26.49 2.44 4.44
C PRO A 155 27.11 1.15 4.97
N ASP A 156 26.31 0.37 5.71
CA ASP A 156 26.80 -0.81 6.42
C ASP A 156 27.12 -1.97 5.48
N ILE A 157 26.23 -2.27 4.52
CA ILE A 157 26.44 -3.32 3.51
C ILE A 157 25.93 -2.82 2.15
N VAL A 158 26.70 -3.08 1.09
CA VAL A 158 26.30 -2.79 -0.30
C VAL A 158 26.46 -4.06 -1.15
N LEU A 159 25.39 -4.42 -1.86
CA LEU A 159 25.39 -5.51 -2.83
C LEU A 159 25.55 -4.96 -4.25
N PHE A 160 26.34 -5.66 -5.05
CA PHE A 160 26.64 -5.29 -6.43
C PHE A 160 26.24 -6.41 -7.38
N VAL A 161 25.77 -6.02 -8.58
CA VAL A 161 25.65 -6.90 -9.73
C VAL A 161 26.53 -6.36 -10.83
N ASN A 162 27.48 -7.16 -11.31
CA ASN A 162 28.46 -6.77 -12.33
C ASN A 162 29.18 -5.45 -12.00
N GLY A 163 29.44 -5.20 -10.72
CA GLY A 163 30.11 -3.97 -10.25
C GLY A 163 29.22 -2.73 -10.14
N ILE A 164 27.92 -2.85 -10.39
CA ILE A 164 26.93 -1.78 -10.22
C ILE A 164 26.26 -1.93 -8.84
N PRO A 165 26.22 -0.89 -7.98
CA PRO A 165 25.48 -0.92 -6.73
C PRO A 165 24.00 -1.23 -6.98
N PHE A 166 23.49 -2.28 -6.34
CA PHE A 166 22.17 -2.82 -6.64
C PHE A 166 21.27 -2.85 -5.40
N CYS A 167 21.84 -3.12 -4.22
CA CYS A 167 21.14 -3.06 -2.95
C CYS A 167 21.99 -2.36 -1.89
N VAL A 168 21.38 -1.49 -1.09
CA VAL A 168 22.00 -0.87 0.09
C VAL A 168 21.25 -1.32 1.33
N ILE A 169 21.98 -1.81 2.32
CA ILE A 169 21.44 -2.36 3.56
C ILE A 169 22.01 -1.57 4.74
N GLU A 170 21.13 -1.05 5.59
CA GLU A 170 21.47 -0.39 6.85
C GLU A 170 21.09 -1.32 8.01
N CYS A 171 22.00 -1.53 8.94
CA CYS A 171 21.85 -2.41 10.09
C CYS A 171 21.60 -1.60 11.37
N LYS A 172 20.93 -2.24 12.34
CA LYS A 172 20.78 -1.76 13.72
C LYS A 172 20.97 -2.88 14.72
N ALA A 173 21.31 -2.50 15.95
CA ALA A 173 21.35 -3.42 17.07
C ALA A 173 19.93 -3.97 17.36
N PRO A 174 19.80 -5.19 17.92
CA PRO A 174 18.48 -5.82 18.13
C PRO A 174 17.54 -5.07 19.09
N HIS A 175 18.07 -4.18 19.92
CA HIS A 175 17.31 -3.36 20.86
C HIS A 175 16.96 -1.97 20.28
N THR A 176 17.25 -1.75 19.00
CA THR A 176 16.99 -0.50 18.29
C THR A 176 15.94 -0.74 17.23
N GLU A 177 14.92 0.13 17.18
CA GLU A 177 13.86 0.06 16.18
C GLU A 177 14.40 0.16 14.75
N VAL A 178 13.88 -0.68 13.85
CA VAL A 178 14.36 -0.79 12.46
C VAL A 178 14.09 0.50 11.66
N GLU A 179 13.12 1.29 12.08
CA GLU A 179 12.75 2.61 11.57
C GLU A 179 13.90 3.61 11.68
N GLN A 180 14.84 3.42 12.62
CA GLN A 180 16.07 4.23 12.66
C GLN A 180 16.98 3.94 11.46
N ALA A 181 17.11 2.68 11.04
CA ALA A 181 17.82 2.33 9.80
C ALA A 181 17.08 2.87 8.55
N VAL A 182 15.74 2.83 8.54
CA VAL A 182 14.94 3.47 7.49
C VAL A 182 15.23 4.97 7.41
N SER A 183 15.25 5.65 8.55
CA SER A 183 15.51 7.09 8.65
C SER A 183 16.93 7.44 8.20
N GLN A 184 17.92 6.62 8.57
CA GLN A 184 19.30 6.72 8.11
C GLN A 184 19.40 6.55 6.58
N SER A 185 18.74 5.53 6.01
CA SER A 185 18.71 5.29 4.57
C SER A 185 18.08 6.45 3.79
N ILE A 186 16.97 7.02 4.28
CA ILE A 186 16.31 8.19 3.68
C ILE A 186 17.23 9.42 3.76
N ARG A 187 17.84 9.69 4.92
CA ARG A 187 18.78 10.81 5.08
C ARG A 187 19.96 10.70 4.12
N ASN A 188 20.52 9.49 3.94
CA ASN A 188 21.66 9.24 3.06
C ASN A 188 21.37 9.54 1.58
N GLN A 189 20.09 9.56 1.18
CA GLN A 189 19.62 9.90 -0.17
C GLN A 189 19.52 11.40 -0.45
N ASN A 190 19.59 12.25 0.57
CA ASN A 190 19.46 13.70 0.41
C ASN A 190 20.65 14.29 -0.37
N ASP A 191 20.45 15.44 -1.03
CA ASP A 191 21.47 16.09 -1.86
C ASP A 191 22.77 16.42 -1.10
N GLU A 192 22.70 16.64 0.23
CA GLU A 192 23.86 16.92 1.11
C GLU A 192 24.63 15.65 1.53
N HIS A 193 24.09 14.46 1.25
CA HIS A 193 24.68 13.18 1.62
C HIS A 193 25.24 12.47 0.38
N ILE A 194 24.85 11.23 0.10
CA ILE A 194 25.45 10.37 -0.93
C ILE A 194 24.43 9.92 -1.99
N PRO A 195 23.65 10.85 -2.59
CA PRO A 195 22.61 10.50 -3.57
C PRO A 195 23.18 9.78 -4.80
N LYS A 196 24.47 10.01 -5.11
CA LYS A 196 25.20 9.33 -6.20
C LYS A 196 25.29 7.81 -6.05
N LEU A 197 25.16 7.25 -4.85
CA LEU A 197 25.04 5.80 -4.67
C LEU A 197 23.61 5.33 -5.01
N PHE A 198 22.62 6.08 -4.55
CA PHE A 198 21.20 5.73 -4.64
C PHE A 198 20.60 5.92 -6.03
N ILE A 199 21.23 6.69 -6.92
CA ILE A 199 20.84 6.73 -8.34
C ILE A 199 21.05 5.37 -9.04
N TYR A 200 21.94 4.50 -8.55
CA TYR A 200 22.13 3.14 -9.09
C TYR A 200 21.31 2.08 -8.38
N THR A 201 20.91 2.35 -7.14
CA THR A 201 20.33 1.34 -6.25
C THR A 201 18.92 0.94 -6.71
N GLN A 202 18.66 -0.37 -6.70
CA GLN A 202 17.38 -0.96 -7.11
C GLN A 202 16.50 -1.29 -5.90
N MET A 203 17.11 -1.75 -4.81
CA MET A 203 16.43 -2.14 -3.58
C MET A 203 17.16 -1.59 -2.35
N LEU A 204 16.41 -1.27 -1.31
CA LEU A 204 16.90 -0.81 -0.02
C LEU A 204 16.42 -1.76 1.07
N LEU A 205 17.28 -2.07 2.04
CA LEU A 205 16.91 -2.84 3.23
C LEU A 205 17.32 -2.10 4.50
N ALA A 206 16.46 -2.20 5.51
CA ALA A 206 16.74 -1.80 6.88
C ALA A 206 16.57 -3.04 7.75
N LEU A 207 17.60 -3.41 8.50
CA LEU A 207 17.67 -4.68 9.22
C LEU A 207 18.05 -4.50 10.68
N ASN A 208 17.38 -5.23 11.55
CA ASN A 208 17.96 -5.70 12.80
C ASN A 208 17.69 -7.22 12.93
N LYS A 209 18.16 -7.85 14.00
CA LYS A 209 17.98 -9.30 14.18
C LYS A 209 16.51 -9.74 14.10
N ASN A 210 15.58 -8.92 14.60
CA ASN A 210 14.19 -9.27 14.88
C ASN A 210 13.20 -8.70 13.85
N SER A 211 13.64 -7.77 13.00
CA SER A 211 12.78 -7.04 12.06
C SER A 211 13.56 -6.62 10.83
N ALA A 212 12.88 -6.61 9.69
CA ALA A 212 13.44 -6.24 8.41
C ALA A 212 12.40 -5.51 7.57
N MET A 213 12.80 -4.37 7.01
CA MET A 213 11.99 -3.60 6.07
C MET A 213 12.72 -3.43 4.74
N TYR A 214 11.95 -3.33 3.65
CA TYR A 214 12.48 -3.10 2.31
C TYR A 214 11.76 -1.96 1.60
N ALA A 215 12.47 -1.35 0.66
CA ALA A 215 11.96 -0.29 -0.19
C ALA A 215 12.79 -0.15 -1.46
N THR A 216 12.57 0.94 -2.20
CA THR A 216 13.43 1.39 -3.29
C THR A 216 13.79 2.87 -3.12
N THR A 217 14.73 3.37 -3.92
CA THR A 217 15.18 4.76 -3.89
C THR A 217 14.01 5.75 -3.94
N GLY A 218 13.99 6.73 -3.04
CA GLY A 218 12.98 7.78 -2.94
C GLY A 218 11.68 7.36 -2.23
N THR A 219 11.63 6.16 -1.64
CA THR A 219 10.46 5.70 -0.87
C THR A 219 10.40 6.40 0.50
N ALA A 220 9.31 7.11 0.78
CA ALA A 220 9.06 7.70 2.10
C ALA A 220 8.85 6.61 3.17
N ALA A 221 9.22 6.91 4.42
CA ALA A 221 9.23 5.95 5.54
C ALA A 221 7.94 5.11 5.67
N LYS A 222 6.77 5.75 5.56
CA LYS A 222 5.44 5.09 5.64
C LYS A 222 5.14 4.05 4.55
N PHE A 223 5.95 3.98 3.49
CA PHE A 223 5.79 3.04 2.39
C PHE A 223 6.86 1.94 2.37
N TRP A 224 7.78 1.93 3.34
CA TRP A 224 8.66 0.79 3.57
C TRP A 224 7.82 -0.41 3.99
N GLY A 225 8.06 -1.56 3.37
CA GLY A 225 7.27 -2.76 3.57
C GLY A 225 8.01 -3.82 4.37
N ILE A 226 7.26 -4.73 4.97
CA ILE A 226 7.79 -5.99 5.52
C ILE A 226 7.52 -7.09 4.50
N TRP A 227 8.50 -7.95 4.26
CA TRP A 227 8.35 -9.07 3.33
C TRP A 227 7.88 -10.33 4.06
N LYS A 228 6.74 -10.90 3.66
CA LYS A 228 6.24 -12.18 4.16
C LYS A 228 6.44 -13.25 3.09
N GLU A 229 7.44 -14.13 3.27
CA GLU A 229 7.68 -15.25 2.35
C GLU A 229 6.80 -16.45 2.75
N PRO A 230 5.93 -16.97 1.86
CA PRO A 230 5.07 -18.11 2.14
C PRO A 230 5.88 -19.33 2.58
N GLY A 231 5.48 -19.94 3.71
CA GLY A 231 6.17 -21.08 4.32
C GLY A 231 7.41 -20.70 5.14
N LEU A 232 7.70 -19.41 5.32
CA LEU A 232 8.78 -18.91 6.17
C LEU A 232 8.29 -17.81 7.12
N THR A 233 7.05 -17.90 7.61
CA THR A 233 6.54 -16.89 8.55
C THR A 233 6.98 -17.17 9.99
N THR A 234 7.05 -16.14 10.84
CA THR A 234 7.37 -16.29 12.25
C THR A 234 6.46 -17.30 12.95
N LYS A 235 5.17 -17.38 12.57
CA LYS A 235 4.22 -18.38 13.08
C LYS A 235 4.64 -19.82 12.72
N ASP A 236 5.07 -20.03 11.47
CA ASP A 236 5.57 -21.32 10.98
C ASP A 236 6.81 -21.75 11.77
N ILE A 237 7.67 -20.78 12.08
CA ILE A 237 8.92 -20.97 12.83
C ILE A 237 8.64 -21.22 14.31
N THR A 238 7.74 -20.45 14.96
CA THR A 238 7.36 -20.69 16.36
C THR A 238 6.71 -22.05 16.57
N THR A 239 5.96 -22.55 15.57
CA THR A 239 5.39 -23.91 15.59
C THR A 239 6.48 -24.98 15.66
N GLU A 240 7.68 -24.71 15.13
CA GLU A 240 8.84 -25.60 15.31
C GLU A 240 9.39 -25.56 16.75
N TYR A 241 9.24 -24.44 17.46
CA TYR A 241 9.87 -24.20 18.76
C TYR A 241 8.95 -24.40 19.96
N THR A 242 7.62 -24.38 19.79
CA THR A 242 6.65 -24.76 20.83
C THR A 242 6.75 -26.25 21.19
N GLU A 243 6.20 -26.67 22.34
CA GLU A 243 6.31 -28.00 22.98
C GLU A 243 5.70 -29.17 22.15
N HIS A 244 6.13 -29.32 20.90
CA HIS A 244 5.87 -30.47 20.06
C HIS A 244 6.96 -31.53 20.27
N THR A 245 6.59 -32.79 20.09
CA THR A 245 7.52 -33.92 20.17
C THR A 245 8.60 -33.80 19.08
N GLU A 246 9.80 -34.35 19.31
CA GLU A 246 10.91 -34.28 18.35
C GLU A 246 10.53 -34.88 16.98
N SER A 247 9.61 -35.84 16.96
CA SER A 247 9.03 -36.40 15.73
C SER A 247 8.17 -35.42 14.93
N GLU A 248 7.44 -34.51 15.59
CA GLU A 248 6.59 -33.51 14.92
C GLU A 248 7.44 -32.38 14.32
N LYS A 249 8.52 -31.99 15.01
CA LYS A 249 9.51 -31.03 14.51
C LYS A 249 10.24 -31.57 13.29
N GLU A 250 10.66 -32.84 13.32
CA GLU A 250 11.29 -33.50 12.18
C GLU A 250 10.33 -33.63 10.98
N HIS A 251 9.05 -33.91 11.24
CA HIS A 251 8.02 -33.95 10.21
C HIS A 251 7.79 -32.59 9.56
N PHE A 252 7.80 -31.50 10.34
CA PHE A 252 7.72 -30.13 9.83
C PHE A 252 8.93 -29.77 8.95
N ARG A 253 10.15 -30.03 9.43
CA ARG A 253 11.41 -29.83 8.65
C ARG A 253 11.42 -30.60 7.35
N THR A 254 10.88 -31.82 7.35
CA THR A 254 10.83 -32.68 6.17
C THR A 254 9.79 -32.21 5.16
N LYS A 255 8.66 -31.63 5.61
CA LYS A 255 7.60 -31.12 4.73
C LYS A 255 7.87 -29.70 4.20
N ASN A 256 8.48 -28.82 4.99
CA ASN A 256 8.70 -27.43 4.59
C ASN A 256 10.05 -27.25 3.90
N ILE A 257 10.06 -27.46 2.57
CA ILE A 257 11.26 -27.38 1.74
C ILE A 257 11.94 -26.00 1.81
N ALA A 258 11.16 -24.92 1.91
CA ALA A 258 11.70 -23.56 1.97
C ALA A 258 12.47 -23.34 3.27
N TYR A 259 11.89 -23.72 4.41
CA TYR A 259 12.54 -23.64 5.71
C TYR A 259 13.79 -24.50 5.79
N LYS A 260 13.72 -25.74 5.31
CA LYS A 260 14.88 -26.64 5.28
C LYS A 260 16.07 -26.02 4.54
N LYS A 261 15.84 -25.45 3.34
CA LYS A 261 16.87 -24.77 2.56
C LYS A 261 17.47 -23.57 3.28
N LEU A 262 16.61 -22.72 3.88
CA LEU A 262 17.08 -21.57 4.66
C LEU A 262 17.91 -22.02 5.87
N HIS A 263 17.43 -23.00 6.62
CA HIS A 263 18.13 -23.54 7.77
C HIS A 263 19.51 -24.11 7.38
N GLU A 264 19.59 -24.88 6.30
CA GLU A 264 20.87 -25.38 5.76
C GLU A 264 21.84 -24.24 5.41
N LEU A 265 21.36 -23.17 4.77
CA LEU A 265 22.16 -21.98 4.47
C LEU A 265 22.61 -21.23 5.71
N VAL A 266 21.75 -21.10 6.73
CA VAL A 266 22.11 -20.46 8.00
C VAL A 266 23.18 -21.28 8.73
N GLN A 267 23.12 -22.61 8.70
CA GLN A 267 24.20 -23.43 9.25
C GLN A 267 25.49 -23.31 8.41
N ASP A 268 25.38 -23.30 7.08
CA ASP A 268 26.52 -23.13 6.18
C ASP A 268 27.23 -21.78 6.40
N SER A 269 26.46 -20.73 6.72
CA SER A 269 26.98 -19.39 6.99
C SER A 269 28.00 -19.34 8.13
N LEU A 270 27.91 -20.29 9.07
CA LEU A 270 28.84 -20.40 10.20
C LEU A 270 30.23 -20.93 9.81
N ARG A 271 30.40 -21.43 8.57
CA ARG A 271 31.72 -21.79 8.02
C ARG A 271 32.57 -20.58 7.72
N HIS A 272 31.95 -19.40 7.58
CA HIS A 272 32.63 -18.14 7.31
C HIS A 272 32.84 -17.38 8.63
N GLU A 273 34.02 -17.52 9.24
CA GLU A 273 34.38 -16.72 10.41
C GLU A 273 34.84 -15.33 9.96
N ILE A 274 34.22 -14.28 10.51
CA ILE A 274 34.47 -12.89 10.11
C ILE A 274 35.13 -12.16 11.29
N ASP A 275 36.34 -11.64 11.08
CA ASP A 275 37.00 -10.81 12.09
C ASP A 275 36.24 -9.47 12.22
N PRO A 276 35.70 -9.16 13.40
CA PRO A 276 34.90 -7.95 13.61
C PRO A 276 35.72 -6.65 13.53
N ASN A 277 37.05 -6.66 13.47
CA ASN A 277 37.84 -5.43 13.43
C ASN A 277 38.16 -4.99 12.00
N ASN A 278 38.45 -5.94 11.12
CA ASN A 278 38.91 -5.69 9.74
C ASN A 278 38.04 -6.38 8.67
N PHE A 279 37.05 -7.18 9.07
CA PHE A 279 36.18 -7.99 8.22
C PHE A 279 36.91 -9.00 7.34
N SER A 280 38.10 -9.46 7.71
CA SER A 280 38.71 -10.60 7.03
C SER A 280 37.87 -11.87 7.25
N VAL A 281 37.65 -12.62 6.18
CA VAL A 281 36.84 -13.84 6.19
C VAL A 281 37.76 -15.06 6.18
N TYR A 282 37.55 -15.98 7.11
CA TYR A 282 38.27 -17.24 7.24
C TYR A 282 37.31 -18.42 7.08
N SER A 283 37.71 -19.42 6.27
CA SER A 283 36.95 -20.66 6.14
C SER A 283 37.35 -21.64 7.24
N VAL A 284 36.38 -22.09 8.03
CA VAL A 284 36.62 -23.02 9.14
C VAL A 284 36.30 -24.45 8.70
N CYS A 285 37.33 -25.32 8.62
CA CYS A 285 37.17 -26.72 8.19
C CYS A 285 36.60 -27.66 9.27
N SER A 286 36.61 -27.26 10.54
CA SER A 286 36.17 -28.08 11.67
C SER A 286 34.98 -27.43 12.37
N VAL A 287 33.80 -28.01 12.20
CA VAL A 287 32.53 -27.56 12.79
C VAL A 287 32.61 -27.64 14.32
N VAL A 288 32.80 -26.51 14.98
CA VAL A 288 32.33 -26.39 16.37
C VAL A 288 30.80 -26.44 16.30
N PRO A 289 30.09 -27.17 17.19
CA PRO A 289 28.64 -27.30 17.16
C PRO A 289 27.97 -25.99 17.61
N LYS A 290 28.16 -24.91 16.85
CA LYS A 290 27.34 -23.71 16.96
C LYS A 290 26.16 -23.97 16.03
N ASN A 291 25.00 -24.24 16.62
CA ASN A 291 23.75 -24.31 15.87
C ASN A 291 23.11 -22.91 15.96
N ARG A 292 23.07 -22.17 14.85
CA ARG A 292 22.43 -20.84 14.81
C ARG A 292 20.97 -21.00 14.40
N MET A 293 20.06 -20.40 15.17
CA MET A 293 18.64 -20.36 14.81
C MET A 293 18.39 -19.33 13.71
N VAL A 294 17.42 -19.62 12.84
CA VAL A 294 16.93 -18.69 11.81
C VAL A 294 16.29 -17.48 12.49
N THR A 295 16.63 -16.27 12.04
CA THR A 295 16.02 -15.01 12.50
C THR A 295 15.20 -14.35 11.40
N GLU A 296 14.39 -13.34 11.75
CA GLU A 296 13.64 -12.54 10.77
C GLU A 296 14.57 -11.84 9.76
N GLN A 297 15.74 -11.41 10.22
CA GLN A 297 16.81 -10.91 9.34
C GLN A 297 17.20 -11.94 8.27
N ASP A 298 17.39 -13.21 8.67
CA ASP A 298 17.80 -14.27 7.76
C ASP A 298 16.71 -14.58 6.73
N ILE A 299 15.45 -14.58 7.17
CA ILE A 299 14.28 -14.77 6.29
C ILE A 299 14.24 -13.66 5.25
N ALA A 300 14.35 -12.40 5.65
CA ALA A 300 14.29 -11.27 4.73
C ALA A 300 15.45 -11.29 3.71
N LEU A 301 16.68 -11.55 4.16
CA LEU A 301 17.84 -11.67 3.28
C LEU A 301 17.70 -12.83 2.29
N TYR A 302 17.26 -14.01 2.75
CA TYR A 302 16.99 -15.13 1.87
C TYR A 302 15.84 -14.85 0.89
N ALA A 303 14.79 -14.18 1.36
CA ALA A 303 13.59 -13.91 0.59
C ALA A 303 13.79 -12.83 -0.49
N LEU A 304 14.68 -11.86 -0.27
CA LEU A 304 14.87 -10.70 -1.15
C LEU A 304 16.24 -10.69 -1.87
N CYS A 305 17.31 -11.13 -1.21
CA CYS A 305 18.68 -10.96 -1.69
C CYS A 305 19.24 -12.20 -2.41
N ARG A 306 18.50 -13.30 -2.54
CA ARG A 306 18.90 -14.39 -3.46
C ARG A 306 19.21 -13.83 -4.86
N PRO A 307 20.36 -14.16 -5.48
CA PRO A 307 20.79 -13.57 -6.74
C PRO A 307 19.69 -13.52 -7.83
N GLU A 308 18.98 -14.62 -8.03
CA GLU A 308 17.88 -14.73 -9.00
C GLU A 308 16.66 -13.87 -8.62
N ARG A 309 16.33 -13.81 -7.33
CA ARG A 309 15.20 -13.04 -6.81
C ARG A 309 15.47 -11.54 -6.85
N LEU A 310 16.69 -11.13 -6.49
CA LEU A 310 17.13 -9.74 -6.53
C LEU A 310 17.01 -9.16 -7.95
N LEU A 311 17.48 -9.91 -8.96
CA LEU A 311 17.35 -9.53 -10.37
C LEU A 311 15.90 -9.55 -10.83
N GLU A 312 15.12 -10.58 -10.46
CA GLU A 312 13.71 -10.67 -10.83
C GLU A 312 12.90 -9.50 -10.26
N LEU A 313 13.12 -9.15 -8.98
CA LEU A 313 12.44 -8.03 -8.34
C LEU A 313 12.77 -6.69 -8.99
N ALA A 314 14.04 -6.45 -9.28
CA ALA A 314 14.49 -5.24 -9.95
C ALA A 314 13.94 -5.14 -11.37
N TRP A 315 13.94 -6.21 -12.16
CA TRP A 315 13.56 -6.13 -13.58
C TRP A 315 12.06 -6.28 -13.84
N LYS A 316 11.43 -7.27 -13.22
CA LYS A 316 10.04 -7.66 -13.53
C LYS A 316 9.01 -7.06 -12.57
N PHE A 317 9.44 -6.63 -11.38
CA PHE A 317 8.54 -6.19 -10.30
C PHE A 317 8.83 -4.76 -9.80
N THR A 318 9.63 -3.98 -10.53
CA THR A 318 9.84 -2.56 -10.26
C THR A 318 9.23 -1.72 -11.37
N VAL A 319 8.44 -0.70 -11.02
CA VAL A 319 7.79 0.22 -11.96
C VAL A 319 8.04 1.66 -11.54
N PHE A 320 8.10 2.58 -12.50
CA PHE A 320 8.07 4.02 -12.23
C PHE A 320 6.64 4.49 -12.49
N ASP A 321 5.96 5.06 -11.49
CA ASP A 321 4.60 5.56 -11.64
C ASP A 321 4.64 7.08 -11.53
N GLY A 322 4.68 7.76 -12.69
CA GLY A 322 4.83 9.22 -12.76
C GLY A 322 6.18 9.68 -12.19
N GLY A 323 7.26 8.93 -12.47
CA GLY A 323 8.61 9.19 -11.97
C GLY A 323 8.88 8.72 -10.54
N ILE A 324 7.88 8.18 -9.84
CA ILE A 324 8.05 7.58 -8.50
C ILE A 324 8.35 6.09 -8.68
N LYS A 325 9.54 5.66 -8.26
CA LYS A 325 9.92 4.26 -8.29
C LYS A 325 9.16 3.45 -7.23
N LYS A 326 8.61 2.31 -7.62
CA LYS A 326 7.85 1.39 -6.77
C LYS A 326 8.28 -0.04 -7.04
N ILE A 327 8.45 -0.82 -5.98
CA ILE A 327 8.72 -2.26 -6.04
C ILE A 327 7.48 -3.03 -5.57
N ALA A 328 7.27 -4.23 -6.10
CA ALA A 328 6.12 -5.07 -5.73
C ALA A 328 6.13 -5.42 -4.24
N ARG A 329 4.93 -5.44 -3.66
CA ARG A 329 4.71 -6.04 -2.35
C ARG A 329 4.68 -7.57 -2.44
N TYR A 330 4.92 -8.27 -1.32
CA TYR A 330 5.00 -9.74 -1.30
C TYR A 330 3.77 -10.39 -1.93
N GLN A 331 2.56 -9.95 -1.57
CA GLN A 331 1.30 -10.46 -2.12
C GLN A 331 1.19 -10.27 -3.63
N GLN A 332 1.66 -9.13 -4.14
CA GLN A 332 1.67 -8.82 -5.57
C GLN A 332 2.65 -9.74 -6.30
N TYR A 333 3.84 -9.94 -5.74
CA TYR A 333 4.83 -10.85 -6.28
C TYR A 333 4.29 -12.28 -6.36
N PHE A 334 3.80 -12.85 -5.25
CA PHE A 334 3.38 -14.24 -5.23
C PHE A 334 2.14 -14.52 -6.09
N VAL A 335 1.13 -13.64 -6.08
CA VAL A 335 -0.05 -13.85 -6.92
C VAL A 335 0.29 -13.80 -8.42
N ILE A 336 1.24 -12.92 -8.80
CA ILE A 336 1.72 -12.85 -10.19
C ILE A 336 2.48 -14.12 -10.54
N LYS A 337 3.38 -14.62 -9.68
CA LYS A 337 4.10 -15.88 -9.92
C LYS A 337 3.14 -17.07 -10.05
N SER A 338 2.14 -17.18 -9.18
CA SER A 338 1.10 -18.21 -9.26
C SER A 338 0.29 -18.09 -10.54
N THR A 339 -0.06 -16.87 -10.95
CA THR A 339 -0.79 -16.61 -12.20
C THR A 339 0.05 -17.03 -13.41
N LEU A 340 1.34 -16.64 -13.47
CA LEU A 340 2.24 -17.03 -14.55
C LEU A 340 2.39 -18.55 -14.65
N ASN A 341 2.53 -19.24 -13.52
CA ASN A 341 2.58 -20.72 -13.49
C ASN A 341 1.28 -21.34 -13.98
N ARG A 342 0.13 -20.73 -13.67
CA ARG A 342 -1.20 -21.20 -14.10
C ARG A 342 -1.37 -21.08 -15.61
N VAL A 343 -1.09 -19.90 -16.19
CA VAL A 343 -1.32 -19.63 -17.62
C VAL A 343 -0.38 -20.37 -18.57
N LYS A 344 0.69 -20.98 -18.05
CA LYS A 344 1.55 -21.91 -18.81
C LYS A 344 0.80 -23.17 -19.23
N HIS A 345 -0.20 -23.58 -18.44
CA HIS A 345 -0.96 -24.79 -18.69
C HIS A 345 -2.18 -24.50 -19.55
N PHE A 346 -2.54 -25.46 -20.39
CA PHE A 346 -3.73 -25.41 -21.24
C PHE A 346 -4.83 -26.30 -20.69
N ASP A 347 -6.08 -25.95 -20.96
CA ASP A 347 -7.25 -26.78 -20.69
C ASP A 347 -7.61 -27.66 -21.90
N SER A 348 -8.67 -28.46 -21.76
CA SER A 348 -9.16 -29.37 -22.80
C SER A 348 -9.70 -28.66 -24.05
N THR A 349 -9.94 -27.35 -23.96
CA THR A 349 -10.42 -26.52 -25.08
C THR A 349 -9.29 -25.88 -25.87
N GLY A 350 -8.03 -26.05 -25.44
CA GLY A 350 -6.87 -25.38 -26.02
C GLY A 350 -6.67 -23.95 -25.54
N SER A 351 -7.39 -23.54 -24.49
CA SER A 351 -7.24 -22.22 -23.85
C SER A 351 -6.23 -22.30 -22.71
N ARG A 352 -5.46 -21.24 -22.48
CA ARG A 352 -4.60 -21.16 -21.28
C ARG A 352 -5.48 -21.09 -20.03
N LYS A 353 -5.04 -21.73 -18.94
CA LYS A 353 -5.78 -21.75 -17.68
C LYS A 353 -5.79 -20.35 -17.05
N GLY A 354 -6.96 -19.73 -17.05
CA GLY A 354 -7.25 -18.48 -16.35
C GLY A 354 -7.51 -18.66 -14.86
N GLY A 355 -7.98 -17.60 -14.20
CA GLY A 355 -8.36 -17.63 -12.80
C GLY A 355 -8.84 -16.27 -12.30
N VAL A 356 -9.19 -16.22 -11.02
CA VAL A 356 -9.54 -14.97 -10.35
C VAL A 356 -8.50 -14.61 -9.30
N ILE A 357 -8.04 -13.37 -9.35
CA ILE A 357 -7.09 -12.75 -8.44
C ILE A 357 -7.89 -11.88 -7.48
N TRP A 358 -7.90 -12.27 -6.21
CA TRP A 358 -8.58 -11.54 -5.17
C TRP A 358 -7.58 -10.73 -4.35
N HIS A 359 -7.66 -9.41 -4.52
CA HIS A 359 -6.81 -8.43 -3.84
C HIS A 359 -7.72 -7.33 -3.29
N THR A 360 -7.76 -7.20 -1.96
CA THR A 360 -8.63 -6.23 -1.28
C THR A 360 -8.47 -4.82 -1.82
N GLN A 361 -9.51 -4.01 -1.67
CA GLN A 361 -9.56 -2.67 -2.23
C GLN A 361 -8.51 -1.76 -1.58
N GLY A 362 -7.56 -1.24 -2.36
CA GLY A 362 -6.45 -0.40 -1.85
C GLY A 362 -5.09 -1.08 -1.80
N SER A 363 -5.03 -2.38 -2.06
CA SER A 363 -3.79 -3.16 -2.11
C SER A 363 -2.88 -2.90 -3.33
N GLY A 364 -3.28 -2.00 -4.22
CA GLY A 364 -2.54 -1.73 -5.47
C GLY A 364 -2.84 -2.71 -6.61
N LYS A 365 -4.12 -3.13 -6.77
CA LYS A 365 -4.56 -3.99 -7.90
C LYS A 365 -4.10 -3.50 -9.26
N SER A 366 -4.26 -2.21 -9.57
CA SER A 366 -3.86 -1.65 -10.86
C SER A 366 -2.36 -1.81 -11.12
N LEU A 367 -1.51 -1.64 -10.10
CA LEU A 367 -0.07 -1.93 -10.20
C LEU A 367 0.22 -3.42 -10.37
N THR A 368 -0.58 -4.29 -9.72
CA THR A 368 -0.50 -5.75 -9.92
C THR A 368 -0.79 -6.11 -11.39
N MET A 369 -1.78 -5.47 -12.01
CA MET A 369 -2.10 -5.66 -13.43
C MET A 369 -0.97 -5.19 -14.35
N VAL A 370 -0.36 -4.03 -14.08
CA VAL A 370 0.81 -3.51 -14.82
C VAL A 370 1.99 -4.50 -14.73
N MET A 371 2.32 -4.95 -13.52
CA MET A 371 3.42 -5.88 -13.31
C MET A 371 3.13 -7.24 -13.95
N LEU A 372 1.89 -7.73 -13.88
CA LEU A 372 1.48 -8.96 -14.57
C LEU A 372 1.60 -8.82 -16.09
N ALA A 373 1.12 -7.71 -16.66
CA ALA A 373 1.22 -7.42 -18.09
C ALA A 373 2.69 -7.42 -18.56
N ARG A 374 3.56 -6.76 -17.80
CA ARG A 374 5.01 -6.76 -18.05
C ARG A 374 5.60 -8.17 -17.95
N ASN A 375 5.25 -8.94 -16.93
CA ASN A 375 5.75 -10.30 -16.76
C ASN A 375 5.29 -11.24 -17.88
N LEU A 376 4.06 -11.09 -18.38
CA LEU A 376 3.58 -11.82 -19.54
C LEU A 376 4.40 -11.46 -20.79
N ALA A 377 4.62 -10.16 -21.04
CA ALA A 377 5.41 -9.66 -22.17
C ALA A 377 6.89 -10.10 -22.15
N LEU A 378 7.48 -10.21 -20.96
CA LEU A 378 8.87 -10.64 -20.77
C LEU A 378 9.04 -12.17 -20.70
N ASN A 379 7.95 -12.94 -20.75
CA ASN A 379 8.04 -14.40 -20.64
C ASN A 379 8.35 -15.04 -22.00
N PRO A 380 9.49 -15.73 -22.16
CA PRO A 380 9.87 -16.33 -23.45
C PRO A 380 8.97 -17.50 -23.87
N GLU A 381 8.21 -18.11 -22.96
CA GLU A 381 7.26 -19.19 -23.27
C GLU A 381 5.94 -18.66 -23.85
N ILE A 382 5.72 -17.34 -23.83
CA ILE A 382 4.51 -16.69 -24.33
C ILE A 382 4.91 -15.77 -25.47
N LEU A 383 4.68 -16.23 -26.71
CA LEU A 383 5.09 -15.51 -27.90
C LEU A 383 4.10 -14.37 -28.21
N ASN A 384 4.58 -13.13 -28.20
CA ASN A 384 3.81 -11.92 -28.56
C ASN A 384 2.43 -11.82 -27.85
N PRO A 385 2.41 -11.79 -26.49
CA PRO A 385 1.16 -11.70 -25.77
C PRO A 385 0.41 -10.41 -26.12
N ARG A 386 -0.89 -10.54 -26.39
CA ARG A 386 -1.80 -9.38 -26.53
C ARG A 386 -2.64 -9.25 -25.28
N ILE A 387 -2.67 -8.07 -24.71
CA ILE A 387 -3.34 -7.82 -23.43
C ILE A 387 -4.53 -6.91 -23.68
N VAL A 388 -5.72 -7.36 -23.26
CA VAL A 388 -6.95 -6.56 -23.31
C VAL A 388 -7.43 -6.33 -21.89
N LEU A 389 -7.31 -5.09 -21.45
CA LEU A 389 -7.79 -4.60 -20.16
C LEU A 389 -9.25 -4.21 -20.31
N VAL A 390 -10.11 -4.83 -19.51
CA VAL A 390 -11.56 -4.64 -19.59
C VAL A 390 -12.06 -4.11 -18.26
N THR A 391 -12.76 -2.99 -18.32
CA THR A 391 -13.47 -2.41 -17.18
C THR A 391 -14.95 -2.22 -17.52
N ASP A 392 -15.77 -1.93 -16.52
CA ASP A 392 -17.20 -1.67 -16.71
C ASP A 392 -17.55 -0.16 -16.76
N ARG A 393 -16.61 0.72 -16.40
CA ARG A 393 -16.83 2.18 -16.34
C ARG A 393 -15.69 2.99 -16.98
N ASP A 394 -16.08 4.13 -17.54
CA ASP A 394 -15.21 5.04 -18.30
C ASP A 394 -14.13 5.69 -17.43
N ASP A 395 -14.46 6.04 -16.18
CA ASP A 395 -13.53 6.62 -15.20
C ASP A 395 -12.45 5.62 -14.78
N LEU A 396 -12.85 4.38 -14.48
CA LEU A 396 -11.92 3.28 -14.19
C LEU A 396 -11.02 2.96 -15.39
N ASP A 397 -11.58 2.93 -16.60
CA ASP A 397 -10.81 2.74 -17.85
C ASP A 397 -9.75 3.84 -18.04
N LYS A 398 -10.13 5.11 -17.84
CA LYS A 398 -9.20 6.25 -17.89
C LYS A 398 -8.11 6.13 -16.82
N GLN A 399 -8.47 5.81 -15.58
CA GLN A 399 -7.51 5.67 -14.50
C GLN A 399 -6.52 4.51 -14.74
N LEU A 400 -7.02 3.38 -15.22
CA LEU A 400 -6.20 2.22 -15.55
C LEU A 400 -5.26 2.55 -16.72
N GLY A 401 -5.77 3.15 -17.80
CA GLY A 401 -4.96 3.62 -18.92
C GLY A 401 -3.87 4.61 -18.50
N ASN A 402 -4.20 5.57 -17.63
CA ASN A 402 -3.22 6.51 -17.07
C ASN A 402 -2.15 5.81 -16.22
N THR A 403 -2.52 4.79 -15.45
CA THR A 403 -1.57 4.01 -14.62
C THR A 403 -0.58 3.24 -15.51
N PHE A 404 -1.08 2.64 -16.59
CA PHE A 404 -0.25 1.93 -17.57
C PHE A 404 0.72 2.89 -18.28
N ALA A 405 0.21 4.03 -18.77
CA ALA A 405 1.03 5.06 -19.41
C ALA A 405 2.08 5.64 -18.44
N ALA A 406 1.69 5.91 -17.19
CA ALA A 406 2.61 6.38 -16.15
C ALA A 406 3.75 5.38 -15.86
N CYS A 407 3.52 4.08 -16.12
CA CYS A 407 4.48 2.98 -16.00
C CYS A 407 5.25 2.64 -17.27
N GLY A 408 5.18 3.50 -18.30
CA GLY A 408 5.85 3.30 -19.59
C GLY A 408 5.25 2.19 -20.45
N LEU A 409 4.01 1.77 -20.17
CA LEU A 409 3.26 0.79 -20.96
C LEU A 409 2.12 1.50 -21.70
N ASP A 410 2.41 2.03 -22.89
CA ASP A 410 1.40 2.71 -23.70
C ASP A 410 0.25 1.76 -24.06
N ALA A 411 -0.94 2.07 -23.55
CA ALA A 411 -2.16 1.31 -23.83
C ALA A 411 -3.04 2.05 -24.85
N ASN A 412 -3.48 1.34 -25.89
CA ASN A 412 -4.41 1.89 -26.86
C ASN A 412 -5.84 1.79 -26.33
N ARG A 413 -6.39 2.94 -25.91
CA ARG A 413 -7.76 3.03 -25.41
C ARG A 413 -8.78 2.97 -26.54
N ALA A 414 -9.65 1.97 -26.52
CA ALA A 414 -10.73 1.85 -27.50
C ALA A 414 -11.81 2.91 -27.23
N THR A 415 -12.07 3.81 -28.17
CA THR A 415 -13.07 4.89 -27.99
C THR A 415 -14.49 4.46 -28.32
N SER A 416 -14.66 3.52 -29.26
CA SER A 416 -15.95 3.00 -29.72
C SER A 416 -15.86 1.51 -30.04
N GLY A 417 -16.99 0.84 -30.27
CA GLY A 417 -16.99 -0.57 -30.70
C GLY A 417 -16.32 -0.80 -32.06
N ARG A 418 -16.39 0.18 -32.99
CA ARG A 418 -15.68 0.11 -34.27
C ARG A 418 -14.17 0.24 -34.08
N ASN A 419 -13.75 1.20 -33.26
CA ASN A 419 -12.34 1.40 -32.96
C ASN A 419 -11.76 0.22 -32.16
N LEU A 420 -12.53 -0.40 -31.26
CA LEU A 420 -12.14 -1.66 -30.61
C LEU A 420 -11.86 -2.76 -31.63
N LEU A 421 -12.74 -2.91 -32.62
CA LEU A 421 -12.58 -3.90 -33.68
C LEU A 421 -11.32 -3.63 -34.53
N GLU A 422 -11.03 -2.37 -34.86
CA GLU A 422 -9.80 -1.96 -35.58
C GLU A 422 -8.55 -2.33 -34.78
N LEU A 423 -8.48 -1.94 -33.50
CA LEU A 423 -7.34 -2.23 -32.63
C LEU A 423 -7.06 -3.73 -32.49
N ILE A 424 -8.11 -4.53 -32.34
CA ILE A 424 -7.98 -5.99 -32.23
C ILE A 424 -7.58 -6.61 -33.58
N ALA A 425 -8.21 -6.19 -34.68
CA ALA A 425 -8.02 -6.79 -36.00
C ALA A 425 -6.68 -6.44 -36.64
N GLU A 426 -6.17 -5.22 -36.43
CA GLU A 426 -4.88 -4.79 -36.97
C GLU A 426 -3.67 -5.42 -36.27
N LYS A 427 -3.86 -5.95 -35.05
CA LYS A 427 -2.81 -6.58 -34.23
C LYS A 427 -1.57 -5.70 -33.97
N LYS A 428 -1.71 -4.37 -34.12
CA LYS A 428 -0.63 -3.40 -33.88
C LYS A 428 -0.47 -3.02 -32.41
N ALA A 429 -1.55 -3.12 -31.63
CA ALA A 429 -1.54 -2.77 -30.21
C ALA A 429 -1.19 -3.98 -29.35
N GLY A 430 -0.11 -3.89 -28.57
CA GLY A 430 0.25 -4.91 -27.57
C GLY A 430 -0.67 -4.89 -26.34
N ILE A 431 -1.17 -3.70 -25.96
CA ILE A 431 -2.07 -3.48 -24.82
C ILE A 431 -3.25 -2.63 -25.29
N ILE A 432 -4.47 -3.10 -25.03
CA ILE A 432 -5.73 -2.40 -25.35
C ILE A 432 -6.51 -2.20 -24.07
N THR A 433 -7.05 -1.00 -23.83
CA THR A 433 -8.05 -0.79 -22.75
C THR A 433 -9.43 -0.54 -23.34
N THR A 434 -10.47 -1.13 -22.76
CA THR A 434 -11.83 -1.01 -23.27
C THR A 434 -12.90 -1.21 -22.20
N LEU A 435 -14.10 -0.71 -22.50
CA LEU A 435 -15.30 -0.99 -21.73
C LEU A 435 -15.96 -2.27 -22.19
N ILE A 436 -16.53 -3.03 -21.26
CA ILE A 436 -17.23 -4.29 -21.53
C ILE A 436 -18.40 -4.14 -22.52
N ASN A 437 -19.10 -3.00 -22.49
CA ASN A 437 -20.23 -2.72 -23.39
C ASN A 437 -19.82 -2.47 -24.86
N LYS A 438 -18.54 -2.22 -25.15
CA LYS A 438 -18.05 -1.98 -26.52
C LYS A 438 -17.97 -3.26 -27.34
N PHE A 439 -17.88 -4.44 -26.69
CA PHE A 439 -17.84 -5.75 -27.37
C PHE A 439 -19.13 -6.07 -28.13
N ASP A 440 -20.30 -5.71 -27.59
CA ASP A 440 -21.58 -5.90 -28.28
C ASP A 440 -21.62 -5.13 -29.60
N LYS A 441 -21.21 -3.86 -29.56
CA LYS A 441 -21.15 -3.00 -30.74
C LYS A 441 -20.11 -3.49 -31.75
N ALA A 442 -18.94 -3.92 -31.28
CA ALA A 442 -17.89 -4.48 -32.14
C ALA A 442 -18.38 -5.74 -32.87
N TYR A 443 -18.96 -6.69 -32.12
CA TYR A 443 -19.45 -7.96 -32.65
C TYR A 443 -20.64 -7.80 -33.61
N ALA A 444 -21.53 -6.83 -33.34
CA ALA A 444 -22.64 -6.51 -34.21
C ALA A 444 -22.19 -5.94 -35.58
N VAL A 445 -21.10 -5.16 -35.59
CA VAL A 445 -20.53 -4.60 -36.84
C VAL A 445 -19.89 -5.70 -37.69
N LYS A 446 -19.08 -6.55 -37.07
CA LYS A 446 -18.42 -7.68 -37.74
C LYS A 446 -18.29 -8.81 -36.73
N LYS A 447 -18.74 -10.01 -37.10
CA LYS A 447 -18.56 -11.25 -36.31
C LYS A 447 -17.10 -11.71 -36.34
N TYR A 448 -16.18 -10.82 -35.96
CA TYR A 448 -14.75 -11.07 -35.91
C TYR A 448 -14.43 -12.01 -34.76
N GLN A 449 -13.52 -12.95 -35.01
CA GLN A 449 -13.04 -13.90 -34.03
C GLN A 449 -11.52 -14.01 -34.11
N ASP A 450 -10.88 -14.07 -32.96
CA ASP A 450 -9.45 -14.34 -32.82
C ASP A 450 -9.25 -15.47 -31.82
N ALA A 451 -8.88 -16.63 -32.36
CA ALA A 451 -8.74 -17.88 -31.64
C ALA A 451 -7.34 -18.07 -31.02
N SER A 452 -6.52 -17.01 -30.98
CA SER A 452 -5.18 -17.09 -30.39
C SER A 452 -5.24 -17.30 -28.87
N PRO A 453 -4.52 -18.30 -28.33
CA PRO A 453 -4.45 -18.54 -26.89
C PRO A 453 -3.52 -17.56 -26.15
N ASP A 454 -2.75 -16.74 -26.87
CA ASP A 454 -1.84 -15.73 -26.32
C ASP A 454 -2.51 -14.35 -26.19
N ILE A 455 -3.84 -14.33 -26.19
CA ILE A 455 -4.64 -13.17 -25.82
C ILE A 455 -5.00 -13.29 -24.34
N PHE A 456 -4.61 -12.30 -23.55
CA PHE A 456 -4.88 -12.23 -22.13
C PHE A 456 -5.92 -11.13 -21.86
N ILE A 457 -7.09 -11.53 -21.39
CA ILE A 457 -8.17 -10.63 -21.01
C ILE A 457 -8.10 -10.41 -19.50
N LEU A 458 -7.70 -9.21 -19.08
CA LEU A 458 -7.62 -8.81 -17.69
C LEU A 458 -8.85 -7.97 -17.36
N VAL A 459 -9.74 -8.49 -16.53
CA VAL A 459 -11.02 -7.86 -16.18
C VAL A 459 -10.94 -7.27 -14.78
N ASP A 460 -11.10 -5.96 -14.63
CA ASP A 460 -11.20 -5.33 -13.31
C ASP A 460 -12.64 -5.36 -12.79
N GLU A 461 -12.81 -5.50 -11.48
CA GLU A 461 -14.11 -5.64 -10.80
C GLU A 461 -14.99 -6.75 -11.40
N SER A 462 -14.40 -7.92 -11.67
CA SER A 462 -14.99 -9.02 -12.46
C SER A 462 -16.24 -9.67 -11.85
N HIS A 463 -16.68 -9.20 -10.68
CA HIS A 463 -17.80 -9.72 -9.92
C HIS A 463 -19.16 -9.07 -10.22
N ARG A 464 -19.21 -8.02 -11.05
CA ARG A 464 -20.46 -7.27 -11.29
C ARG A 464 -21.44 -8.04 -12.19
N THR A 465 -22.75 -7.90 -11.91
CA THR A 465 -23.86 -8.51 -12.68
C THR A 465 -23.86 -8.11 -14.17
N GLN A 466 -23.28 -6.96 -14.50
CA GLN A 466 -23.08 -6.47 -15.87
C GLN A 466 -22.21 -7.40 -16.73
N PHE A 467 -21.45 -8.34 -16.15
CA PHE A 467 -20.70 -9.31 -16.94
C PHE A 467 -21.57 -10.45 -17.52
N GLY A 468 -22.88 -10.52 -17.25
CA GLY A 468 -23.75 -11.60 -17.75
C GLY A 468 -23.79 -11.76 -19.27
N SER A 469 -24.47 -10.85 -19.98
CA SER A 469 -24.65 -10.88 -21.44
C SER A 469 -23.42 -10.38 -22.19
N PHE A 470 -22.78 -9.32 -21.71
CA PHE A 470 -21.64 -8.69 -22.38
C PHE A 470 -20.38 -9.59 -22.38
N SER A 471 -20.20 -10.46 -21.38
CA SER A 471 -19.10 -11.45 -21.41
C SER A 471 -19.25 -12.50 -22.52
N ALA A 472 -20.48 -12.78 -22.95
CA ALA A 472 -20.71 -13.77 -24.01
C ALA A 472 -20.17 -13.28 -25.35
N ARG A 473 -20.34 -12.00 -25.70
CA ARG A 473 -19.78 -11.43 -26.93
C ARG A 473 -18.27 -11.36 -26.91
N MET A 474 -17.70 -10.96 -25.78
CA MET A 474 -16.25 -10.97 -25.58
C MET A 474 -15.66 -12.37 -25.80
N ARG A 475 -16.32 -13.43 -25.31
CA ARG A 475 -15.91 -14.84 -25.56
C ARG A 475 -16.13 -15.31 -26.98
N GLN A 476 -17.20 -14.86 -27.63
CA GLN A 476 -17.41 -15.16 -29.05
C GLN A 476 -16.32 -14.54 -29.92
N MET A 477 -15.82 -13.35 -29.55
CA MET A 477 -14.68 -12.72 -30.22
C MET A 477 -13.35 -13.40 -29.89
N PHE A 478 -13.19 -13.94 -28.68
CA PHE A 478 -11.95 -14.51 -28.19
C PHE A 478 -12.14 -15.91 -27.59
N PRO A 479 -12.45 -16.93 -28.42
CA PRO A 479 -12.87 -18.24 -27.91
C PRO A 479 -11.81 -19.00 -27.11
N HIS A 480 -10.51 -18.75 -27.35
CA HIS A 480 -9.41 -19.45 -26.65
C HIS A 480 -8.54 -18.53 -25.78
N ALA A 481 -8.98 -17.29 -25.54
CA ALA A 481 -8.21 -16.34 -24.73
C ALA A 481 -8.13 -16.76 -23.26
N CYS A 482 -7.05 -16.35 -22.60
CA CYS A 482 -6.86 -16.50 -21.17
C CYS A 482 -7.63 -15.41 -20.42
N TYR A 483 -8.60 -15.79 -19.59
CA TYR A 483 -9.40 -14.85 -18.79
C TYR A 483 -8.88 -14.75 -17.36
N LEU A 484 -8.51 -13.54 -16.94
CA LEU A 484 -8.00 -13.23 -15.61
C LEU A 484 -8.88 -12.16 -14.97
N GLY A 485 -9.64 -12.52 -13.93
CA GLY A 485 -10.50 -11.60 -13.20
C GLY A 485 -9.77 -11.00 -12.00
N PHE A 486 -9.81 -9.69 -11.84
CA PHE A 486 -9.36 -9.00 -10.63
C PHE A 486 -10.57 -8.55 -9.83
N THR A 487 -10.55 -8.78 -8.52
CA THR A 487 -11.63 -8.32 -7.65
C THR A 487 -11.12 -7.85 -6.29
N GLY A 488 -11.78 -6.81 -5.76
CA GLY A 488 -11.65 -6.39 -4.37
C GLY A 488 -12.51 -7.14 -3.37
N THR A 489 -13.53 -7.86 -3.84
CA THR A 489 -14.56 -8.49 -3.01
C THR A 489 -14.87 -9.90 -3.54
N PRO A 490 -14.68 -10.97 -2.77
CA PRO A 490 -15.02 -12.32 -3.21
C PRO A 490 -16.55 -12.46 -3.36
N LEU A 491 -17.04 -13.16 -4.39
CA LEU A 491 -18.48 -13.37 -4.61
C LEU A 491 -19.02 -14.58 -3.86
N LEU A 492 -20.30 -14.53 -3.48
CA LEU A 492 -21.01 -15.57 -2.74
C LEU A 492 -21.02 -16.95 -3.42
N LYS A 493 -21.16 -18.02 -2.62
CA LYS A 493 -21.34 -19.41 -3.10
C LYS A 493 -22.46 -19.57 -4.15
N LYS A 494 -23.51 -18.74 -4.11
CA LYS A 494 -24.63 -18.75 -5.09
C LYS A 494 -24.26 -18.08 -6.43
N GLU A 495 -23.27 -17.18 -6.43
CA GLU A 495 -22.79 -16.46 -7.61
C GLU A 495 -21.55 -17.12 -8.25
N LYS A 496 -21.11 -18.27 -7.71
CA LYS A 496 -20.01 -19.10 -8.23
C LYS A 496 -20.10 -19.39 -9.73
N ASN A 497 -21.31 -19.40 -10.30
CA ASN A 497 -21.51 -19.59 -11.74
C ASN A 497 -20.84 -18.48 -12.60
N ASN A 498 -20.63 -17.28 -12.06
CA ASN A 498 -19.88 -16.21 -12.71
C ASN A 498 -18.36 -16.37 -12.61
N PHE A 499 -17.86 -17.16 -11.64
CA PHE A 499 -16.44 -17.50 -11.47
C PHE A 499 -16.01 -18.70 -12.32
N ILE A 500 -16.88 -19.71 -12.52
CA ILE A 500 -16.63 -20.87 -13.43
C ILE A 500 -16.11 -20.42 -14.80
N LYS A 501 -16.52 -19.22 -15.19
CA LYS A 501 -16.23 -18.50 -16.41
C LYS A 501 -14.79 -17.95 -16.52
N PHE A 502 -14.11 -17.66 -15.41
CA PHE A 502 -12.72 -17.18 -15.36
C PHE A 502 -11.74 -18.28 -14.92
N GLY A 503 -12.20 -19.21 -14.10
CA GLY A 503 -11.39 -20.27 -13.48
C GLY A 503 -11.48 -20.21 -11.97
N GLU A 504 -10.64 -20.99 -11.30
CA GLU A 504 -10.57 -21.02 -9.83
C GLU A 504 -9.85 -19.77 -9.29
N LEU A 505 -9.98 -19.55 -7.98
CA LEU A 505 -9.21 -18.55 -7.25
C LEU A 505 -7.71 -18.86 -7.38
N VAL A 506 -6.92 -17.84 -7.67
CA VAL A 506 -5.45 -17.93 -7.70
C VAL A 506 -4.93 -17.60 -6.32
N GLU A 507 -4.33 -18.60 -5.67
CA GLU A 507 -3.66 -18.42 -4.38
C GLU A 507 -2.19 -18.00 -4.55
N PRO A 508 -1.63 -17.20 -3.63
CA PRO A 508 -2.29 -16.64 -2.45
C PRO A 508 -3.22 -15.45 -2.79
N HIS A 509 -4.38 -15.39 -2.15
CA HIS A 509 -5.22 -14.19 -2.15
C HIS A 509 -4.73 -13.14 -1.13
N TYR A 510 -5.26 -11.92 -1.24
CA TYR A 510 -4.93 -10.82 -0.32
C TYR A 510 -6.19 -10.16 0.25
N SER A 511 -6.51 -10.48 1.49
CA SER A 511 -7.76 -10.07 2.14
C SER A 511 -7.68 -8.71 2.84
N ILE A 512 -8.81 -8.23 3.34
CA ILE A 512 -8.86 -6.98 4.11
C ILE A 512 -8.13 -7.11 5.44
N THR A 513 -8.24 -8.27 6.11
CA THR A 513 -7.55 -8.53 7.39
C THR A 513 -6.04 -8.49 7.21
N GLN A 514 -5.53 -9.20 6.19
CA GLN A 514 -4.10 -9.15 5.85
C GLN A 514 -3.64 -7.73 5.51
N ALA A 515 -4.47 -6.95 4.84
CA ALA A 515 -4.13 -5.56 4.51
C ALA A 515 -4.12 -4.63 5.73
N VAL A 516 -4.94 -4.87 6.74
CA VAL A 516 -4.87 -4.15 8.03
C VAL A 516 -3.62 -4.58 8.79
N GLU A 517 -3.35 -5.88 8.90
CA GLU A 517 -2.14 -6.42 9.55
C GLU A 517 -0.84 -5.92 8.93
N ASP A 518 -0.81 -5.80 7.60
CA ASP A 518 0.35 -5.27 6.87
C ASP A 518 0.45 -3.73 6.93
N GLY A 519 -0.50 -3.05 7.56
CA GLY A 519 -0.59 -1.58 7.54
C GLY A 519 -0.81 -1.00 6.15
N ALA A 520 -1.35 -1.77 5.21
CA ALA A 520 -1.66 -1.33 3.84
C ALA A 520 -2.97 -0.51 3.77
N VAL A 521 -3.87 -0.72 4.72
CA VAL A 521 -5.10 0.06 4.96
C VAL A 521 -5.26 0.27 6.46
N VAL A 522 -5.99 1.32 6.86
CA VAL A 522 -6.33 1.51 8.28
C VAL A 522 -7.52 0.62 8.69
N PRO A 523 -7.58 0.16 9.94
CA PRO A 523 -8.75 -0.53 10.48
C PRO A 523 -10.02 0.33 10.42
N LEU A 524 -11.18 -0.32 10.49
CA LEU A 524 -12.50 0.33 10.43
C LEU A 524 -13.16 0.32 11.81
N LEU A 525 -13.70 1.47 12.18
CA LEU A 525 -14.49 1.67 13.38
C LEU A 525 -15.96 1.82 13.01
N TYR A 526 -16.80 1.06 13.70
CA TYR A 526 -18.25 1.07 13.49
C TYR A 526 -18.99 1.65 14.69
N GLU A 527 -19.91 2.57 14.41
CA GLU A 527 -20.88 3.10 15.38
C GLU A 527 -22.29 3.10 14.77
N GLY A 528 -23.20 2.36 15.40
CA GLY A 528 -24.62 2.44 15.09
C GLY A 528 -25.25 3.62 15.84
N ARG A 529 -25.85 4.55 15.11
CA ARG A 529 -26.62 5.66 15.67
C ARG A 529 -28.10 5.45 15.40
N HIS A 530 -28.78 4.96 16.43
CA HIS A 530 -30.24 4.89 16.41
C HIS A 530 -30.79 6.27 16.79
N VAL A 531 -31.26 7.02 15.80
CA VAL A 531 -32.19 8.12 16.06
C VAL A 531 -33.53 7.47 16.43
N GLU A 532 -33.71 7.11 17.71
CA GLU A 532 -34.96 6.55 18.21
C GLU A 532 -36.08 7.58 18.06
N MET A 533 -36.81 7.50 16.96
CA MET A 533 -38.10 8.16 16.81
C MET A 533 -39.19 7.39 17.56
N THR A 534 -39.00 7.12 18.85
CA THR A 534 -40.14 6.78 19.67
C THR A 534 -40.99 8.03 19.84
N GLN A 535 -42.29 7.92 19.53
CA GLN A 535 -43.32 8.95 19.66
C GLN A 535 -43.52 9.39 21.12
N ASN A 536 -42.52 10.03 21.70
CA ASN A 536 -42.58 10.57 23.04
C ASN A 536 -41.87 11.92 23.00
N LYS A 537 -42.64 13.02 22.99
CA LYS A 537 -42.12 14.38 23.17
C LYS A 537 -41.06 14.45 24.28
N LYS A 538 -41.24 13.66 25.34
CA LYS A 538 -40.30 13.50 26.45
C LYS A 538 -38.92 12.96 26.08
N ALA A 539 -38.81 11.99 25.15
CA ALA A 539 -37.52 11.44 24.75
C ALA A 539 -36.71 12.45 23.92
N VAL A 540 -37.42 13.25 23.12
CA VAL A 540 -36.80 14.30 22.30
C VAL A 540 -36.47 15.54 23.13
N ASP A 541 -37.31 15.91 24.11
CA ASP A 541 -36.99 16.91 25.12
C ASP A 541 -35.76 16.49 25.95
N LEU A 542 -35.64 15.19 26.29
CA LEU A 542 -34.48 14.64 26.98
C LEU A 542 -33.21 14.67 26.10
N TRP A 543 -33.34 14.35 24.81
CA TRP A 543 -32.24 14.44 23.84
C TRP A 543 -31.79 15.90 23.66
N PHE A 544 -32.74 16.83 23.57
CA PHE A 544 -32.50 18.27 23.49
C PHE A 544 -31.84 18.80 24.76
N GLU A 545 -32.34 18.46 25.94
CA GLU A 545 -31.73 18.82 27.23
C GLU A 545 -30.32 18.26 27.36
N ARG A 546 -30.08 17.00 26.95
CA ARG A 546 -28.76 16.37 26.99
C ARG A 546 -27.75 17.03 26.03
N HIS A 547 -28.15 17.31 24.79
CA HIS A 547 -27.27 17.95 23.80
C HIS A 547 -27.14 19.47 23.96
N THR A 548 -27.93 20.08 24.86
CA THR A 548 -27.81 21.50 25.22
C THR A 548 -27.12 21.74 26.56
N GLN A 549 -26.72 20.68 27.28
CA GLN A 549 -25.89 20.80 28.47
C GLN A 549 -24.50 21.36 28.09
N GLY A 550 -24.20 22.57 28.57
CA GLY A 550 -22.95 23.28 28.29
C GLY A 550 -23.05 24.43 27.27
N LEU A 551 -24.17 24.56 26.55
CA LEU A 551 -24.39 25.67 25.62
C LEU A 551 -24.80 26.96 26.36
N SER A 552 -24.35 28.12 25.86
CA SER A 552 -24.79 29.42 26.38
C SER A 552 -26.29 29.64 26.14
N LYS A 553 -26.93 30.52 26.92
CA LYS A 553 -28.37 30.80 26.78
C LYS A 553 -28.76 31.25 25.37
N GLU A 554 -27.87 31.93 24.65
CA GLU A 554 -28.08 32.33 23.26
C GLU A 554 -27.98 31.15 22.29
N GLN A 555 -27.02 30.24 22.50
CA GLN A 555 -26.87 29.01 21.71
C GLN A 555 -28.04 28.05 21.93
N GLN A 556 -28.50 27.89 23.17
CA GLN A 556 -29.70 27.12 23.49
C GLN A 556 -30.95 27.72 22.80
N ALA A 557 -31.06 29.05 22.76
CA ALA A 557 -32.15 29.72 22.08
C ALA A 557 -32.09 29.56 20.54
N ASP A 558 -30.90 29.60 19.94
CA ASP A 558 -30.70 29.32 18.51
C ASP A 558 -31.05 27.86 18.18
N LEU A 559 -30.60 26.91 19.01
CA LEU A 559 -30.94 25.49 18.87
C LEU A 559 -32.44 25.25 18.97
N LYS A 560 -33.10 25.89 19.93
CA LYS A 560 -34.56 25.79 20.14
C LYS A 560 -35.34 26.36 18.95
N ARG A 561 -34.81 27.42 18.32
CA ARG A 561 -35.38 28.02 17.10
C ARG A 561 -35.24 27.11 15.89
N LYS A 562 -34.06 26.48 15.72
CA LYS A 562 -33.81 25.48 14.67
C LYS A 562 -34.64 24.21 14.88
N TYR A 563 -34.79 23.76 16.12
CA TYR A 563 -35.63 22.61 16.49
C TYR A 563 -37.12 22.85 16.23
N ALA A 564 -37.64 24.03 16.56
CA ALA A 564 -39.03 24.41 16.26
C ALA A 564 -39.34 24.34 14.74
N ARG A 565 -38.33 24.52 13.88
CA ARG A 565 -38.47 24.36 12.42
C ARG A 565 -38.60 22.88 12.01
N ALA A 566 -37.91 21.96 12.69
CA ALA A 566 -38.05 20.53 12.45
C ALA A 566 -39.46 20.03 12.77
N GLU A 567 -40.10 20.51 13.85
CA GLU A 567 -41.50 20.18 14.18
C GLU A 567 -42.49 20.61 13.08
N MET A 568 -42.15 21.58 12.22
CA MET A 568 -42.99 22.03 11.09
C MET A 568 -42.84 21.17 9.82
N LEU A 569 -41.86 20.26 9.77
CA LEU A 569 -41.60 19.39 8.61
C LEU A 569 -42.48 18.13 8.66
N ASN A 570 -42.71 17.48 7.51
CA ASN A 570 -43.33 16.15 7.49
C ASN A 570 -42.41 15.10 8.11
N LYS A 571 -42.94 13.92 8.46
CA LYS A 571 -42.18 12.86 9.17
C LYS A 571 -40.90 12.43 8.43
N ALA A 572 -40.91 12.35 7.10
CA ALA A 572 -39.73 11.94 6.34
C ALA A 572 -38.64 13.04 6.35
N ASP A 573 -39.05 14.30 6.21
CA ASP A 573 -38.15 15.45 6.24
C ASP A 573 -37.60 15.71 7.65
N GLN A 574 -38.37 15.40 8.70
CA GLN A 574 -37.91 15.40 10.09
C GLN A 574 -36.74 14.45 10.30
N VAL A 575 -36.81 13.22 9.76
CA VAL A 575 -35.72 12.23 9.87
C VAL A 575 -34.45 12.76 9.20
N ILE A 576 -34.58 13.27 7.96
CA ILE A 576 -33.43 13.78 7.19
C ILE A 576 -32.82 14.99 7.92
N TYR A 577 -33.65 15.91 8.42
CA TYR A 577 -33.18 17.08 9.15
C TYR A 577 -32.45 16.71 10.44
N MET A 578 -33.02 15.82 11.26
CA MET A 578 -32.39 15.37 12.50
C MET A 578 -31.06 14.67 12.24
N ARG A 579 -30.99 13.80 11.22
CA ARG A 579 -29.74 13.16 10.80
C ARG A 579 -28.74 14.20 10.28
N ALA A 580 -29.16 15.17 9.47
CA ALA A 580 -28.28 16.23 8.98
C ALA A 580 -27.70 17.07 10.13
N PHE A 581 -28.50 17.34 11.17
CA PHE A 581 -28.04 18.03 12.37
C PHE A 581 -27.01 17.21 13.15
N ASP A 582 -27.29 15.93 13.42
CA ASP A 582 -26.33 15.05 14.10
C ASP A 582 -25.02 14.90 13.31
N ILE A 583 -25.11 14.67 11.99
CA ILE A 583 -23.94 14.62 11.09
C ILE A 583 -23.13 15.93 11.17
N SER A 584 -23.80 17.08 11.19
CA SER A 584 -23.15 18.39 11.29
C SER A 584 -22.41 18.55 12.61
N GLU A 585 -23.06 18.25 13.74
CA GLU A 585 -22.46 18.36 15.07
C GLU A 585 -21.31 17.37 15.27
N HIS A 586 -21.50 16.13 14.83
CA HIS A 586 -20.48 15.10 14.88
C HIS A 586 -19.26 15.48 14.04
N PHE A 587 -19.47 15.93 12.80
CA PHE A 587 -18.36 16.37 11.94
C PHE A 587 -17.65 17.61 12.50
N ARG A 588 -18.44 18.60 12.93
CA ARG A 588 -17.96 19.85 13.55
C ARG A 588 -17.13 19.57 14.78
N SER A 589 -17.52 18.65 15.65
CA SER A 589 -16.81 18.41 16.91
C SER A 589 -15.48 17.68 16.67
N ASN A 590 -15.47 16.70 15.76
CA ASN A 590 -14.38 15.73 15.68
C ASN A 590 -13.42 15.94 14.48
N TRP A 591 -13.88 16.45 13.33
CA TRP A 591 -13.06 16.50 12.10
C TRP A 591 -12.90 17.87 11.45
N GLN A 592 -13.81 18.83 11.67
CA GLN A 592 -13.67 20.17 11.05
C GLN A 592 -12.32 20.82 11.39
N GLY A 593 -11.67 21.47 10.42
CA GLY A 593 -10.34 22.09 10.62
C GLY A 593 -9.16 21.13 10.74
N THR A 594 -9.37 19.80 10.80
CA THR A 594 -8.28 18.80 10.77
C THR A 594 -7.78 18.52 9.35
N GLY A 595 -8.52 18.96 8.34
CA GLY A 595 -8.29 18.64 6.94
C GLY A 595 -8.91 17.30 6.50
N PHE A 596 -9.45 16.49 7.40
CA PHE A 596 -10.23 15.31 7.01
C PHE A 596 -11.59 15.67 6.41
N LYS A 597 -12.14 14.73 5.65
CA LYS A 597 -13.37 14.87 4.89
C LYS A 597 -14.31 13.69 5.17
N ALA A 598 -15.59 13.84 4.81
CA ALA A 598 -16.57 12.78 4.94
C ALA A 598 -17.39 12.55 3.65
N GLN A 599 -17.92 11.34 3.51
CA GLN A 599 -18.95 11.00 2.53
C GLN A 599 -20.26 10.67 3.23
N LEU A 600 -21.39 11.11 2.66
CA LEU A 600 -22.74 10.78 3.12
C LEU A 600 -23.45 9.98 2.01
N VAL A 601 -23.87 8.75 2.33
CA VAL A 601 -24.61 7.88 1.41
C VAL A 601 -26.11 8.05 1.63
N ALA A 602 -26.73 8.84 0.76
CA ALA A 602 -28.15 9.14 0.80
C ALA A 602 -29.00 8.01 0.18
N PRO A 603 -30.24 7.79 0.63
CA PRO A 603 -31.13 6.76 0.07
C PRO A 603 -31.39 6.90 -1.43
N ASN A 604 -31.76 8.11 -1.86
CA ASN A 604 -32.08 8.43 -3.25
C ASN A 604 -31.71 9.89 -3.57
N LYS A 605 -31.85 10.28 -4.85
CA LYS A 605 -31.46 11.61 -5.36
C LYS A 605 -32.22 12.73 -4.66
N ALA A 606 -33.52 12.55 -4.41
CA ALA A 606 -34.34 13.55 -3.71
C ALA A 606 -33.85 13.77 -2.27
N SER A 607 -33.55 12.70 -1.54
CA SER A 607 -33.00 12.77 -0.18
C SER A 607 -31.61 13.41 -0.17
N ALA A 608 -30.76 13.13 -1.16
CA ALA A 608 -29.44 13.73 -1.29
C ALA A 608 -29.50 15.27 -1.38
N LEU A 609 -30.44 15.80 -2.18
CA LEU A 609 -30.66 17.25 -2.28
C LEU A 609 -31.21 17.85 -0.99
N LYS A 610 -32.08 17.12 -0.27
CA LYS A 610 -32.58 17.55 1.04
C LYS A 610 -31.47 17.59 2.10
N TYR A 611 -30.62 16.56 2.17
CA TYR A 611 -29.45 16.58 3.05
C TYR A 611 -28.55 17.78 2.75
N ASN A 612 -28.24 18.06 1.48
CA ASN A 612 -27.43 19.22 1.11
C ASN A 612 -28.07 20.55 1.54
N THR A 613 -29.37 20.69 1.30
CA THR A 613 -30.14 21.87 1.71
C THR A 613 -30.05 22.05 3.23
N TYR A 614 -30.35 21.00 4.01
CA TYR A 614 -30.35 21.10 5.47
C TYR A 614 -28.95 21.30 6.06
N LEU A 615 -27.91 20.62 5.56
CA LEU A 615 -26.54 20.84 6.01
C LEU A 615 -26.10 22.30 5.77
N ASN A 616 -26.41 22.84 4.59
CA ASN A 616 -26.08 24.22 4.24
C ASN A 616 -26.93 25.24 5.04
N GLU A 617 -28.20 24.93 5.33
CA GLU A 617 -29.07 25.77 6.18
C GLU A 617 -28.61 25.78 7.65
N ILE A 618 -28.16 24.64 8.18
CA ILE A 618 -27.59 24.53 9.52
C ILE A 618 -26.31 25.37 9.62
N GLY A 619 -25.52 25.40 8.54
CA GLY A 619 -24.37 26.30 8.36
C GLY A 619 -23.13 25.93 9.17
N MET A 620 -23.07 24.72 9.73
CA MET A 620 -21.94 24.23 10.53
C MET A 620 -20.85 23.57 9.68
N VAL A 621 -21.22 23.00 8.53
CA VAL A 621 -20.34 22.25 7.63
C VAL A 621 -20.64 22.58 6.18
N SER A 622 -19.64 22.51 5.32
CA SER A 622 -19.81 22.67 3.87
C SER A 622 -20.15 21.33 3.20
N SER A 623 -21.16 21.32 2.32
CA SER A 623 -21.58 20.11 1.60
C SER A 623 -21.89 20.33 0.13
N GLU A 624 -21.58 19.33 -0.70
CA GLU A 624 -21.95 19.28 -2.12
C GLU A 624 -22.50 17.90 -2.50
N VAL A 625 -23.29 17.84 -3.57
CA VAL A 625 -23.96 16.63 -4.03
C VAL A 625 -23.33 16.15 -5.33
N VAL A 626 -23.12 14.83 -5.47
CA VAL A 626 -22.75 14.17 -6.73
C VAL A 626 -23.71 13.01 -7.01
N VAL A 627 -24.52 13.15 -8.06
CA VAL A 627 -25.52 12.15 -8.50
C VAL A 627 -25.41 11.88 -10.01
N SER A 628 -26.07 10.83 -10.52
CA SER A 628 -26.23 10.57 -11.96
C SER A 628 -27.41 11.34 -12.58
N PRO A 629 -27.56 11.33 -13.93
CA PRO A 629 -28.66 12.00 -14.60
C PRO A 629 -30.03 11.54 -14.08
N PRO A 630 -31.07 12.39 -14.13
CA PRO A 630 -32.40 12.07 -13.61
C PRO A 630 -32.95 10.74 -14.15
N ASP A 631 -32.81 10.52 -15.46
CA ASP A 631 -33.39 9.37 -16.19
C ASP A 631 -32.61 8.05 -16.03
N MET A 632 -31.48 8.04 -15.32
CA MET A 632 -30.74 6.81 -14.99
C MET A 632 -31.17 6.28 -13.63
N ARG A 633 -31.54 4.99 -13.58
CA ARG A 633 -31.76 4.28 -12.31
C ARG A 633 -30.44 4.11 -11.55
N GLU A 634 -30.48 4.45 -10.25
CA GLU A 634 -29.44 4.16 -9.27
C GLU A 634 -30.04 3.15 -8.28
N GLY A 635 -29.34 2.04 -8.02
CA GLY A 635 -29.79 0.95 -7.16
C GLY A 635 -30.36 -0.28 -7.90
N TYR A 636 -30.24 -1.44 -7.27
CA TYR A 636 -30.77 -2.72 -7.78
C TYR A 636 -32.09 -3.15 -7.12
N GLU A 637 -32.49 -2.47 -6.04
CA GLU A 637 -33.67 -2.82 -5.24
C GLU A 637 -34.43 -1.55 -4.86
N GLU A 638 -35.36 -1.13 -5.73
CA GLU A 638 -36.65 -0.53 -5.37
C GLU A 638 -37.43 -0.19 -6.65
N THR A 639 -38.72 -0.52 -6.66
CA THR A 639 -39.70 -0.15 -7.69
C THR A 639 -40.31 1.20 -7.35
N ASP A 640 -40.34 2.12 -8.32
CA ASP A 640 -41.03 3.42 -8.34
C ASP A 640 -40.46 4.59 -7.53
N ASP A 641 -39.29 5.11 -7.92
CA ASP A 641 -38.98 6.54 -7.73
C ASP A 641 -39.19 7.26 -9.08
N GLU A 642 -40.36 7.88 -9.27
CA GLU A 642 -40.54 8.88 -10.33
C GLU A 642 -39.57 10.04 -10.10
N THR A 643 -38.89 10.47 -11.16
CA THR A 643 -37.96 11.59 -11.11
C THR A 643 -38.67 12.86 -10.67
N THR A 644 -38.34 13.38 -9.49
CA THR A 644 -38.94 14.63 -8.99
C THR A 644 -38.44 15.84 -9.79
N ASP A 645 -39.34 16.83 -9.98
CA ASP A 645 -39.03 18.10 -10.64
C ASP A 645 -37.80 18.82 -10.04
N GLU A 646 -37.56 18.66 -8.74
CA GLU A 646 -36.42 19.25 -8.04
C GLU A 646 -35.08 18.65 -8.49
N VAL A 647 -35.03 17.32 -8.69
CA VAL A 647 -33.83 16.63 -9.18
C VAL A 647 -33.52 17.06 -10.61
N VAL A 648 -34.55 17.20 -11.46
CA VAL A 648 -34.40 17.68 -12.83
C VAL A 648 -33.87 19.12 -12.86
N LYS A 649 -34.46 20.02 -12.07
CA LYS A 649 -34.02 21.42 -11.96
C LYS A 649 -32.59 21.53 -11.44
N PHE A 650 -32.24 20.78 -10.41
CA PHE A 650 -30.87 20.72 -9.89
C PHE A 650 -29.89 20.24 -10.97
N TRP A 651 -30.22 19.15 -11.67
CA TRP A 651 -29.38 18.62 -12.73
C TRP A 651 -29.14 19.63 -13.85
N GLN A 652 -30.21 20.27 -14.35
CA GLN A 652 -30.11 21.32 -15.37
C GLN A 652 -29.24 22.50 -14.90
N LYS A 653 -29.36 22.91 -13.62
CA LYS A 653 -28.52 23.94 -13.02
C LYS A 653 -27.03 23.53 -13.03
N MET A 654 -26.72 22.29 -12.67
CA MET A 654 -25.34 21.78 -12.70
C MET A 654 -24.78 21.69 -14.12
N MET A 655 -25.57 21.19 -15.08
CA MET A 655 -25.15 21.14 -16.49
C MET A 655 -24.94 22.54 -17.08
N LYS A 656 -25.75 23.53 -16.69
CA LYS A 656 -25.55 24.93 -17.09
C LYS A 656 -24.28 25.53 -16.47
N ARG A 657 -23.93 25.17 -15.23
CA ARG A 657 -22.76 25.68 -14.50
C ARG A 657 -21.45 25.06 -15.01
N TYR A 658 -21.43 23.74 -15.24
CA TYR A 658 -20.21 22.99 -15.55
C TYR A 658 -20.12 22.56 -17.02
N GLY A 659 -21.17 22.75 -17.82
CA GLY A 659 -21.25 22.41 -19.24
C GLY A 659 -21.50 20.93 -19.52
N SER A 660 -21.00 20.01 -18.70
CA SER A 660 -21.19 18.56 -18.86
C SER A 660 -21.17 17.81 -17.52
N GLU A 661 -21.69 16.58 -17.52
CA GLU A 661 -21.63 15.67 -16.37
C GLU A 661 -20.19 15.33 -15.96
N GLU A 662 -19.32 15.11 -16.96
CA GLU A 662 -17.92 14.77 -16.73
C GLU A 662 -17.20 15.90 -16.00
N GLU A 663 -17.37 17.14 -16.48
CA GLU A 663 -16.73 18.30 -15.87
C GLU A 663 -17.32 18.63 -14.50
N TYR A 664 -18.65 18.51 -14.33
CA TYR A 664 -19.32 18.62 -13.04
C TYR A 664 -18.73 17.66 -12.01
N THR A 665 -18.64 16.37 -12.35
CA THR A 665 -18.14 15.34 -11.45
C THR A 665 -16.65 15.56 -11.15
N LYS A 666 -15.85 15.86 -12.17
CA LYS A 666 -14.41 16.06 -12.07
C LYS A 666 -14.04 17.26 -11.20
N GLN A 667 -14.72 18.41 -11.38
CA GLN A 667 -14.43 19.61 -10.60
C GLN A 667 -14.76 19.41 -9.12
N LEU A 668 -15.92 18.83 -8.79
CA LEU A 668 -16.29 18.54 -7.41
C LEU A 668 -15.33 17.53 -6.75
N ILE A 669 -14.94 16.47 -7.46
CA ILE A 669 -13.95 15.51 -6.97
C ILE A 669 -12.62 16.20 -6.67
N ASN A 670 -12.13 17.04 -7.57
CA ASN A 670 -10.85 17.74 -7.38
C ASN A 670 -10.93 18.72 -6.22
N GLN A 671 -12.05 19.46 -6.07
CA GLN A 671 -12.30 20.34 -4.93
C GLN A 671 -12.31 19.56 -3.62
N PHE A 672 -13.00 18.42 -3.56
CA PHE A 672 -13.04 17.59 -2.35
C PHE A 672 -11.66 17.01 -1.99
N LYS A 673 -10.89 16.54 -2.96
CA LYS A 673 -9.56 15.93 -2.73
C LYS A 673 -8.51 16.95 -2.29
N HIS A 674 -8.49 18.12 -2.92
CA HIS A 674 -7.39 19.08 -2.78
C HIS A 674 -7.78 20.38 -2.06
N GLY A 675 -9.07 20.73 -2.04
CA GLY A 675 -9.58 21.96 -1.43
C GLY A 675 -9.97 21.83 0.05
N SER A 676 -10.22 22.97 0.69
CA SER A 676 -10.79 23.07 2.04
C SER A 676 -12.28 22.72 2.07
N GLU A 677 -12.99 22.94 0.97
CA GLU A 677 -14.42 22.68 0.79
C GLU A 677 -14.67 21.88 -0.50
N PRO A 678 -15.75 21.07 -0.57
CA PRO A 678 -16.67 20.76 0.52
C PRO A 678 -16.03 19.85 1.57
N GLU A 679 -16.51 19.90 2.81
CA GLU A 679 -16.13 18.99 3.89
C GLU A 679 -16.86 17.64 3.79
N ILE A 680 -18.13 17.68 3.38
CA ILE A 680 -18.98 16.50 3.21
C ILE A 680 -19.42 16.36 1.75
N LEU A 681 -19.15 15.21 1.15
CA LEU A 681 -19.62 14.87 -0.20
C LEU A 681 -20.82 13.92 -0.11
N ILE A 682 -21.97 14.36 -0.58
CA ILE A 682 -23.21 13.59 -0.57
C ILE A 682 -23.33 12.81 -1.87
N VAL A 683 -23.56 11.49 -1.75
CA VAL A 683 -23.64 10.56 -2.88
C VAL A 683 -24.81 9.59 -2.70
N VAL A 684 -25.24 8.96 -3.80
CA VAL A 684 -26.18 7.84 -3.79
C VAL A 684 -25.44 6.55 -4.17
N ASP A 685 -25.16 6.34 -5.46
CA ASP A 685 -24.36 5.19 -5.95
C ASP A 685 -22.99 5.60 -6.52
N LYS A 686 -22.87 6.85 -6.97
CA LYS A 686 -21.61 7.38 -7.49
C LYS A 686 -20.57 7.45 -6.39
N LEU A 687 -19.30 7.26 -6.76
CA LEU A 687 -18.15 7.38 -5.87
C LEU A 687 -18.12 6.39 -4.69
N LEU A 688 -19.04 5.43 -4.63
CA LEU A 688 -18.92 4.26 -3.75
C LEU A 688 -17.91 3.23 -4.29
N THR A 689 -17.59 3.32 -5.59
CA THR A 689 -16.55 2.54 -6.26
C THR A 689 -15.64 3.47 -7.07
N GLY A 690 -14.38 3.08 -7.28
CA GLY A 690 -13.42 3.85 -8.10
C GLY A 690 -12.92 5.19 -7.52
N PHE A 691 -13.54 5.71 -6.46
CA PHE A 691 -13.19 7.03 -5.90
C PHE A 691 -12.10 6.96 -4.82
N ASP A 692 -10.87 7.35 -5.14
CA ASP A 692 -9.76 7.31 -4.18
C ASP A 692 -9.45 8.66 -3.53
N ALA A 693 -9.74 8.81 -2.24
CA ALA A 693 -9.48 10.03 -1.47
C ALA A 693 -8.93 9.70 -0.07
N PRO A 694 -7.60 9.70 0.13
CA PRO A 694 -6.97 9.39 1.42
C PRO A 694 -7.50 10.19 2.63
N ARG A 695 -7.84 11.47 2.42
CA ARG A 695 -8.39 12.38 3.43
C ARG A 695 -9.84 12.08 3.84
N ASN A 696 -10.54 11.21 3.09
CA ASN A 696 -11.88 10.78 3.44
C ASN A 696 -11.83 9.84 4.64
N ALA A 697 -12.25 10.32 5.81
CA ALA A 697 -12.09 9.61 7.07
C ALA A 697 -13.40 9.04 7.61
N VAL A 698 -14.55 9.59 7.22
CA VAL A 698 -15.86 9.23 7.78
C VAL A 698 -16.86 8.91 6.67
N LEU A 699 -17.59 7.81 6.83
CA LEU A 699 -18.70 7.40 5.97
C LEU A 699 -19.99 7.40 6.79
N TYR A 700 -20.89 8.32 6.47
CA TYR A 700 -22.23 8.38 7.03
C TYR A 700 -23.19 7.54 6.17
N LEU A 701 -23.72 6.45 6.73
CA LEU A 701 -24.66 5.57 6.05
C LEU A 701 -26.09 5.94 6.43
N CYS A 702 -26.83 6.53 5.49
CA CYS A 702 -28.25 6.87 5.68
C CYS A 702 -29.21 5.90 4.96
N ARG A 703 -28.66 4.88 4.28
CA ARG A 703 -29.40 3.81 3.61
C ARG A 703 -28.76 2.46 3.86
N MET A 704 -29.54 1.39 3.71
CA MET A 704 -29.02 0.03 3.81
C MET A 704 -28.24 -0.31 2.53
N LEU A 705 -26.97 -0.69 2.69
CA LEU A 705 -26.15 -1.27 1.64
C LEU A 705 -26.02 -2.77 1.89
N ARG A 706 -25.94 -3.57 0.82
CA ARG A 706 -25.83 -5.03 0.91
C ARG A 706 -24.63 -5.56 0.14
N GLU A 707 -24.12 -6.71 0.59
CA GLU A 707 -23.12 -7.50 -0.11
C GLU A 707 -21.90 -6.68 -0.59
N HIS A 708 -21.53 -6.80 -1.87
CA HIS A 708 -20.35 -6.16 -2.46
C HIS A 708 -20.42 -4.62 -2.42
N THR A 709 -21.61 -4.03 -2.51
CA THR A 709 -21.76 -2.56 -2.51
C THR A 709 -21.39 -1.95 -1.16
N LEU A 710 -21.70 -2.64 -0.06
CA LEU A 710 -21.31 -2.25 1.29
C LEU A 710 -19.79 -2.27 1.44
N LEU A 711 -19.15 -3.37 1.02
CA LEU A 711 -17.70 -3.56 1.13
C LEU A 711 -16.91 -2.52 0.31
N GLN A 712 -17.39 -2.18 -0.87
CA GLN A 712 -16.78 -1.15 -1.70
C GLN A 712 -16.89 0.24 -1.06
N ALA A 713 -18.04 0.55 -0.46
CA ALA A 713 -18.30 1.82 0.21
C ALA A 713 -17.42 2.00 1.47
N ILE A 714 -17.36 1.01 2.36
CA ILE A 714 -16.53 1.10 3.58
C ILE A 714 -15.03 1.20 3.25
N ALA A 715 -14.60 0.59 2.14
CA ALA A 715 -13.22 0.71 1.65
C ALA A 715 -12.89 2.10 1.08
N ARG A 716 -13.80 3.09 1.12
CA ARG A 716 -13.50 4.50 0.80
C ARG A 716 -12.86 5.23 1.97
N VAL A 717 -13.06 4.76 3.21
CA VAL A 717 -12.55 5.41 4.42
C VAL A 717 -11.39 4.67 5.07
N ASN A 718 -10.98 3.50 4.56
CA ASN A 718 -9.83 2.75 5.07
C ASN A 718 -8.47 3.09 4.41
N ARG A 719 -8.41 4.13 3.58
CA ARG A 719 -7.16 4.56 2.93
C ARG A 719 -6.17 5.17 3.92
N LEU A 720 -4.90 4.82 3.80
CA LEU A 720 -3.79 5.40 4.56
C LEU A 720 -3.68 6.91 4.28
N HIS A 721 -3.51 7.69 5.33
CA HIS A 721 -3.19 9.10 5.28
C HIS A 721 -2.41 9.48 6.54
N GLU A 722 -1.59 10.53 6.47
CA GLU A 722 -0.91 11.06 7.66
C GLU A 722 -1.93 11.40 8.77
N SER A 723 -1.59 11.02 9.99
CA SER A 723 -2.41 11.20 11.19
C SER A 723 -3.78 10.51 11.15
N LYS A 724 -4.01 9.58 10.20
CA LYS A 724 -5.24 8.80 10.11
C LYS A 724 -4.98 7.37 10.57
N GLU A 725 -5.67 6.97 11.63
CA GLU A 725 -5.48 5.66 12.26
C GLU A 725 -6.64 4.71 12.03
N PHE A 726 -7.83 5.27 11.79
CA PHE A 726 -9.06 4.52 11.56
C PHE A 726 -9.88 5.18 10.45
N GLY A 727 -10.67 4.37 9.76
CA GLY A 727 -11.82 4.83 8.98
C GLY A 727 -13.10 4.68 9.81
N PHE A 728 -13.94 5.71 9.87
CA PHE A 728 -15.15 5.71 10.68
C PHE A 728 -16.38 5.41 9.82
N ILE A 729 -17.23 4.50 10.28
CA ILE A 729 -18.51 4.15 9.69
C ILE A 729 -19.59 4.50 10.73
N ILE A 730 -20.38 5.53 10.43
CA ILE A 730 -21.47 5.99 11.27
C ILE A 730 -22.77 5.58 10.60
N ASP A 731 -23.50 4.68 11.23
CA ASP A 731 -24.65 4.02 10.62
C ASP A 731 -25.99 4.47 11.21
N TYR A 732 -26.80 5.14 10.40
CA TYR A 732 -28.18 5.53 10.72
C TYR A 732 -29.23 4.57 10.14
N ALA A 733 -28.80 3.55 9.39
CA ALA A 733 -29.67 2.62 8.66
C ALA A 733 -29.66 1.19 9.23
N SER A 734 -28.95 0.93 10.32
CA SER A 734 -28.89 -0.38 11.01
C SER A 734 -28.36 -1.51 10.11
N VAL A 735 -27.26 -1.23 9.43
CA VAL A 735 -26.51 -2.10 8.52
C VAL A 735 -25.63 -3.11 9.26
N LEU A 736 -25.49 -3.04 10.59
CA LEU A 736 -24.63 -3.96 11.37
C LEU A 736 -24.81 -5.44 10.98
N GLY A 737 -26.05 -5.93 10.91
CA GLY A 737 -26.32 -7.32 10.53
C GLY A 737 -25.92 -7.65 9.08
N GLU A 738 -25.96 -6.69 8.17
CA GLU A 738 -25.47 -6.86 6.79
C GLU A 738 -23.94 -6.73 6.71
N LEU A 739 -23.34 -5.92 7.58
CA LEU A 739 -21.90 -5.79 7.71
C LEU A 739 -21.26 -7.06 8.27
N ASP A 740 -21.82 -7.63 9.33
CA ASP A 740 -21.40 -8.90 9.90
C ASP A 740 -21.51 -10.00 8.84
N LYS A 741 -22.65 -10.11 8.14
CA LYS A 741 -22.79 -11.06 7.01
C LYS A 741 -21.72 -10.82 5.95
N ALA A 742 -21.48 -9.57 5.54
CA ALA A 742 -20.51 -9.22 4.51
C ALA A 742 -19.07 -9.53 4.92
N LEU A 743 -18.75 -9.47 6.21
CA LEU A 743 -17.44 -9.80 6.75
C LEU A 743 -17.29 -11.31 6.98
N THR A 744 -18.28 -12.00 7.55
CA THR A 744 -18.30 -13.47 7.65
C THR A 744 -18.24 -14.16 6.28
N MET A 745 -18.72 -13.50 5.23
CA MET A 745 -18.51 -13.96 3.86
C MET A 745 -17.01 -14.05 3.49
N TYR A 746 -16.15 -13.14 3.97
CA TYR A 746 -14.70 -13.23 3.75
C TYR A 746 -14.13 -14.47 4.42
N SER A 747 -14.38 -14.66 5.71
CA SER A 747 -13.81 -15.78 6.48
C SER A 747 -14.25 -17.15 5.94
N ALA A 748 -15.49 -17.27 5.49
CA ALA A 748 -16.00 -18.50 4.87
C ALA A 748 -15.30 -18.88 3.55
N PHE A 749 -14.62 -17.94 2.88
CA PHE A 749 -13.76 -18.21 1.72
C PHE A 749 -12.34 -18.60 2.13
N GLU A 750 -11.86 -18.09 3.26
CA GLU A 750 -10.51 -18.30 3.76
C GLU A 750 -10.36 -19.60 4.58
N GLY A 751 -11.47 -20.18 5.06
CA GLY A 751 -11.46 -21.38 5.90
C GLY A 751 -11.05 -21.13 7.35
N PHE A 752 -11.12 -19.87 7.81
CA PHE A 752 -10.79 -19.42 9.17
C PHE A 752 -12.05 -19.26 10.05
N ASP A 753 -11.83 -19.27 11.36
CA ASP A 753 -12.87 -19.08 12.39
C ASP A 753 -13.29 -17.60 12.52
N GLU A 754 -14.55 -17.34 12.91
CA GLU A 754 -15.12 -16.00 13.06
C GLU A 754 -14.35 -15.09 14.05
N SER A 755 -13.53 -15.66 14.94
CA SER A 755 -12.71 -14.92 15.91
C SER A 755 -11.58 -14.10 15.29
N ASP A 756 -11.09 -14.46 14.09
CA ASP A 756 -9.95 -13.79 13.44
C ASP A 756 -10.32 -12.43 12.83
N LEU A 757 -11.61 -12.07 12.84
CA LEU A 757 -12.16 -10.82 12.30
C LEU A 757 -12.11 -9.65 13.29
N ALA A 758 -11.82 -9.91 14.57
CA ALA A 758 -11.89 -8.94 15.66
C ALA A 758 -10.97 -7.70 15.48
N GLY A 759 -9.95 -7.79 14.62
CA GLY A 759 -9.01 -6.70 14.34
C GLY A 759 -9.35 -5.81 13.13
N THR A 760 -10.22 -6.26 12.22
CA THR A 760 -10.53 -5.51 10.97
C THR A 760 -11.66 -4.52 11.17
N LEU A 761 -12.72 -4.96 11.86
CA LEU A 761 -13.85 -4.14 12.26
C LEU A 761 -13.91 -4.15 13.78
N THR A 762 -13.60 -3.03 14.40
CA THR A 762 -13.66 -2.91 15.85
C THR A 762 -14.82 -2.01 16.23
N SER A 763 -15.64 -2.44 17.18
CA SER A 763 -16.64 -1.56 17.76
C SER A 763 -15.92 -0.41 18.44
N ILE A 764 -16.39 0.82 18.24
CA ILE A 764 -15.83 1.97 18.96
C ILE A 764 -15.85 1.68 20.47
N HIS A 765 -16.90 1.01 20.96
CA HIS A 765 -17.03 0.63 22.37
C HIS A 765 -15.85 -0.20 22.90
N SER A 766 -15.45 -1.27 22.19
CA SER A 766 -14.36 -2.15 22.66
C SER A 766 -13.01 -1.43 22.71
N GLU A 767 -12.78 -0.44 21.84
CA GLU A 767 -11.59 0.40 21.98
C GLU A 767 -11.72 1.42 23.11
N THR A 768 -12.91 1.98 23.34
CA THR A 768 -13.13 2.88 24.48
C THR A 768 -12.97 2.20 25.84
N GLU A 769 -13.26 0.90 25.95
CA GLU A 769 -13.05 0.11 27.16
C GLU A 769 -11.56 0.00 27.55
N LYS A 770 -10.63 0.18 26.59
CA LYS A 770 -9.19 0.19 26.88
C LYS A 770 -8.72 1.50 27.51
N LEU A 771 -9.52 2.58 27.42
CA LEU A 771 -9.14 3.92 27.88
C LEU A 771 -8.71 3.97 29.36
N PRO A 772 -9.42 3.34 30.32
CA PRO A 772 -9.00 3.36 31.73
C PRO A 772 -7.65 2.68 31.95
N ALA A 773 -7.37 1.58 31.23
CA ALA A 773 -6.09 0.89 31.30
C ALA A 773 -4.96 1.77 30.74
N ARG A 774 -5.13 2.35 29.54
CA ARG A 774 -4.14 3.27 28.94
C ARG A 774 -3.86 4.50 29.80
N TYR A 775 -4.91 5.04 30.44
CA TYR A 775 -4.77 6.13 31.40
C TYR A 775 -3.96 5.70 32.63
N SER A 776 -4.22 4.51 33.17
CA SER A 776 -3.44 3.95 34.29
C SER A 776 -1.98 3.72 33.89
N ASP A 777 -1.72 3.15 32.72
CA ASP A 777 -0.37 2.89 32.22
C ASP A 777 0.45 4.18 32.08
N LEU A 778 -0.17 5.27 31.64
CA LEU A 778 0.48 6.58 31.56
C LEU A 778 0.85 7.11 32.95
N TRP A 779 -0.06 7.00 33.92
CA TRP A 779 0.20 7.42 35.30
C TRP A 779 1.22 6.53 36.02
N ASP A 780 1.30 5.26 35.66
CA ASP A 780 2.22 4.28 36.23
C ASP A 780 3.70 4.70 36.10
N LEU A 781 4.05 5.40 35.01
CA LEU A 781 5.40 5.96 34.82
C LEU A 781 5.80 6.95 35.92
N PHE A 782 4.81 7.63 36.51
CA PHE A 782 5.04 8.71 37.47
C PHE A 782 4.79 8.28 38.93
N LYS A 783 4.68 6.98 39.21
CA LYS A 783 4.48 6.43 40.57
C LYS A 783 5.58 6.85 41.57
N THR A 784 6.79 7.11 41.08
CA THR A 784 7.93 7.54 41.90
C THR A 784 7.91 9.02 42.25
N VAL A 785 7.09 9.82 41.56
CA VAL A 785 6.92 11.25 41.82
C VAL A 785 6.02 11.43 43.04
N LYS A 786 6.62 11.84 44.18
CA LYS A 786 5.92 11.96 45.48
C LYS A 786 4.88 13.08 45.52
N HIS A 787 5.06 14.13 44.71
CA HIS A 787 4.22 15.31 44.71
C HIS A 787 3.64 15.55 43.31
N SER A 788 2.34 15.32 43.16
CA SER A 788 1.66 15.39 41.86
C SER A 788 1.61 16.79 41.22
N CYS A 789 1.97 17.84 41.97
CA CYS A 789 2.05 19.23 41.51
C CYS A 789 3.49 19.70 41.23
N ASP A 790 4.50 18.84 41.41
CA ASP A 790 5.91 19.20 41.25
C ASP A 790 6.38 18.93 39.82
N GLU A 791 6.15 19.89 38.92
CA GLU A 791 6.49 19.80 37.49
C GLU A 791 7.98 19.48 37.25
N GLU A 792 8.88 20.03 38.07
CA GLU A 792 10.33 19.78 37.97
C GLU A 792 10.65 18.30 38.22
N ALA A 793 9.98 17.67 39.19
CA ALA A 793 10.17 16.23 39.45
C ALA A 793 9.72 15.36 38.28
N TYR A 794 8.68 15.76 37.53
CA TYR A 794 8.26 15.08 36.31
C TYR A 794 9.31 15.24 35.20
N GLU A 795 9.84 16.45 34.99
CA GLU A 795 10.84 16.72 33.95
C GLU A 795 12.20 16.04 34.22
N VAL A 796 12.63 15.99 35.48
CA VAL A 796 13.87 15.33 35.90
C VAL A 796 13.76 13.82 35.69
N LEU A 797 12.62 13.21 36.00
CA LEU A 797 12.38 11.78 35.74
C LEU A 797 12.47 11.47 34.24
N LEU A 798 11.96 12.38 33.39
CA LEU A 798 12.03 12.29 31.93
C LEU A 798 13.39 12.73 31.35
N GLY A 799 14.40 12.93 32.20
CA GLY A 799 15.78 13.10 31.75
C GLY A 799 16.39 11.84 31.17
N ASP A 800 15.95 10.68 31.64
CA ASP A 800 16.28 9.39 31.05
C ASP A 800 15.56 9.23 29.70
N GLU A 801 16.34 8.99 28.65
CA GLU A 801 15.86 8.89 27.26
C GLU A 801 14.85 7.74 27.09
N SER A 802 15.07 6.59 27.74
CA SER A 802 14.18 5.43 27.63
C SER A 802 12.83 5.69 28.30
N ILE A 803 12.83 6.28 29.49
CA ILE A 803 11.58 6.64 30.21
C ILE A 803 10.83 7.73 29.43
N ARG A 804 11.56 8.66 28.81
CA ARG A 804 10.99 9.74 27.99
C ARG A 804 10.31 9.22 26.73
N GLU A 805 10.94 8.29 25.99
CA GLU A 805 10.32 7.63 24.84
C GLU A 805 9.06 6.86 25.24
N GLU A 806 9.12 6.11 26.35
CA GLU A 806 7.98 5.36 26.89
C GLU A 806 6.83 6.30 27.27
N PHE A 807 7.13 7.44 27.91
CA PHE A 807 6.15 8.50 28.19
C PHE A 807 5.51 9.04 26.91
N TYR A 808 6.30 9.32 25.87
CA TYR A 808 5.78 9.82 24.61
C TYR A 808 4.86 8.81 23.92
N SER A 809 5.22 7.53 23.98
CA SER A 809 4.42 6.44 23.45
C SER A 809 3.09 6.31 24.20
N ARG A 810 3.11 6.17 25.53
CA ARG A 810 1.90 6.03 26.35
C ARG A 810 0.99 7.25 26.31
N LEU A 811 1.55 8.46 26.29
CA LEU A 811 0.78 9.69 26.14
C LEU A 811 0.08 9.75 24.78
N SER A 812 0.78 9.32 23.73
CA SER A 812 0.24 9.22 22.38
C SER A 812 -0.91 8.21 22.33
N GLU A 813 -0.74 7.01 22.87
CA GLU A 813 -1.80 6.00 22.96
C GLU A 813 -3.01 6.49 23.77
N PHE A 814 -2.81 7.05 24.97
CA PHE A 814 -3.89 7.60 25.79
C PHE A 814 -4.65 8.72 25.05
N GLY A 815 -3.93 9.67 24.45
CA GLY A 815 -4.54 10.77 23.70
C GLY A 815 -5.38 10.29 22.51
N LYS A 816 -4.92 9.25 21.80
CA LYS A 816 -5.64 8.64 20.67
C LYS A 816 -6.90 7.93 21.14
N THR A 817 -6.81 7.08 22.16
CA THR A 817 -7.96 6.36 22.69
C THR A 817 -8.99 7.34 23.26
N LEU A 818 -8.55 8.41 23.93
CA LEU A 818 -9.45 9.45 24.44
C LEU A 818 -10.14 10.21 23.30
N ALA A 819 -9.41 10.59 22.24
CA ALA A 819 -9.99 11.25 21.08
C ALA A 819 -11.09 10.41 20.42
N MET A 820 -10.84 9.10 20.28
CA MET A 820 -11.83 8.15 19.77
C MET A 820 -13.02 8.00 20.72
N ALA A 821 -12.79 7.92 22.03
CA ALA A 821 -13.85 7.86 23.02
C ALA A 821 -14.75 9.11 23.00
N LEU A 822 -14.16 10.28 22.84
CA LEU A 822 -14.88 11.55 22.71
C LEU A 822 -15.67 11.67 21.39
N SER A 823 -15.36 10.85 20.38
CA SER A 823 -16.16 10.79 19.16
C SER A 823 -17.42 9.92 19.29
N SER A 824 -17.48 9.05 20.32
CA SER A 824 -18.58 8.11 20.55
C SER A 824 -19.70 8.72 21.40
N GLU A 825 -20.92 8.72 20.89
CA GLU A 825 -22.09 9.20 21.65
C GLU A 825 -22.34 8.35 22.91
N LYS A 826 -22.18 7.03 22.80
CA LYS A 826 -22.39 6.10 23.91
C LYS A 826 -21.43 6.37 25.07
N PHE A 827 -20.14 6.54 24.77
CA PHE A 827 -19.13 6.83 25.80
C PHE A 827 -19.42 8.17 26.51
N LEU A 828 -19.78 9.21 25.76
CA LEU A 828 -20.15 10.52 26.33
C LEU A 828 -21.40 10.43 27.21
N THR A 829 -22.33 9.52 26.89
CA THR A 829 -23.57 9.34 27.65
C THR A 829 -23.37 8.51 28.92
N GLU A 830 -22.48 7.52 28.89
CA GLU A 830 -22.27 6.57 29.99
C GLU A 830 -21.18 7.01 30.98
N THR A 831 -20.25 7.88 30.57
CA THR A 831 -19.15 8.35 31.41
C THR A 831 -19.54 9.60 32.19
N ASP A 832 -19.19 9.66 33.49
CA ASP A 832 -19.47 10.83 34.31
C ASP A 832 -18.60 12.04 33.93
N ASP A 833 -19.17 13.25 34.04
CA ASP A 833 -18.51 14.51 33.67
C ASP A 833 -17.19 14.76 34.42
N LYS A 834 -17.05 14.25 35.65
CA LYS A 834 -15.82 14.43 36.44
C LYS A 834 -14.68 13.59 35.86
N THR A 835 -14.96 12.34 35.52
CA THR A 835 -13.99 11.45 34.85
C THR A 835 -13.61 12.00 33.48
N LEU A 836 -14.59 12.48 32.71
CA LEU A 836 -14.35 13.09 31.40
C LEU A 836 -13.45 14.33 31.51
N SER A 837 -13.78 15.24 32.44
CA SER A 837 -13.01 16.46 32.70
C SER A 837 -11.59 16.14 33.17
N ARG A 838 -11.43 15.10 33.99
CA ARG A 838 -10.14 14.62 34.48
C ARG A 838 -9.27 14.11 33.34
N TYR A 839 -9.79 13.24 32.47
CA TYR A 839 -9.04 12.76 31.30
C TYR A 839 -8.60 13.89 30.37
N LYS A 840 -9.50 14.85 30.08
CA LYS A 840 -9.16 16.04 29.29
C LYS A 840 -8.08 16.89 29.96
N ALA A 841 -8.22 17.17 31.25
CA ALA A 841 -7.27 17.99 32.01
C ALA A 841 -5.87 17.34 32.09
N ASP A 842 -5.82 16.03 32.35
CA ASP A 842 -4.55 15.31 32.43
C ASP A 842 -3.89 15.20 31.06
N LEU A 843 -4.65 15.02 29.98
CA LEU A 843 -4.10 15.06 28.63
C LEU A 843 -3.42 16.42 28.35
N ARG A 844 -4.07 17.55 28.70
CA ARG A 844 -3.46 18.89 28.59
C ARG A 844 -2.16 18.98 29.38
N LYS A 845 -2.20 18.55 30.64
CA LYS A 845 -1.06 18.60 31.55
C LYS A 845 0.13 17.83 30.97
N PHE A 846 -0.08 16.59 30.53
CA PHE A 846 0.99 15.76 29.98
C PHE A 846 1.49 16.25 28.62
N GLN A 847 0.65 16.87 27.79
CA GLN A 847 1.12 17.53 26.57
C GLN A 847 2.02 18.73 26.84
N SER A 848 1.65 19.57 27.82
CA SER A 848 2.49 20.69 28.27
C SER A 848 3.83 20.18 28.79
N LEU A 849 3.80 19.13 29.63
CA LEU A 849 5.01 18.47 30.13
C LEU A 849 5.89 17.96 28.98
N LYS A 850 5.30 17.27 27.99
CA LYS A 850 6.02 16.81 26.80
C LYS A 850 6.69 17.96 26.05
N ALA A 851 6.00 19.09 25.85
CA ALA A 851 6.56 20.25 25.18
C ALA A 851 7.74 20.86 25.96
N SER A 852 7.61 20.98 27.29
CA SER A 852 8.67 21.48 28.17
C SER A 852 9.92 20.58 28.13
N VAL A 853 9.73 19.27 28.27
CA VAL A 853 10.80 18.26 28.22
C VAL A 853 11.55 18.28 26.90
N LYS A 854 10.84 18.42 25.76
CA LYS A 854 11.47 18.54 24.44
C LYS A 854 12.38 19.75 24.31
N LEU A 855 11.95 20.90 24.86
CA LEU A 855 12.75 22.12 24.88
C LEU A 855 13.98 21.95 25.79
N ARG A 856 13.79 21.36 26.98
CA ARG A 856 14.85 21.14 27.98
C ARG A 856 15.97 20.22 27.47
N TYR A 857 15.63 19.14 26.78
CA TYR A 857 16.60 18.16 26.28
C TYR A 857 16.95 18.35 24.79
N ALA A 858 16.61 19.52 24.22
CA ALA A 858 16.99 19.96 22.88
C ALA A 858 16.63 18.99 21.72
N GLU A 859 15.50 18.27 21.84
CA GLU A 859 15.06 17.25 20.88
C GLU A 859 14.32 17.81 19.64
N ALA A 860 14.58 19.04 19.22
CA ALA A 860 13.76 19.70 18.20
C ALA A 860 13.86 19.05 16.81
N ILE A 861 12.92 18.14 16.51
CA ILE A 861 12.24 18.01 15.22
C ILE A 861 10.73 17.96 15.50
N ASP A 862 10.00 18.66 14.63
CA ASP A 862 8.62 19.13 14.72
C ASP A 862 7.56 18.01 14.61
N TYR A 863 6.50 18.08 15.41
CA TYR A 863 5.37 17.13 15.37
C TYR A 863 4.02 17.87 15.38
N ARG A 864 3.74 18.55 14.27
CA ARG A 864 2.50 19.30 13.98
C ARG A 864 1.24 18.43 13.71
N ASP A 865 1.33 17.11 13.85
CA ASP A 865 0.34 16.17 13.28
C ASP A 865 -0.88 15.86 14.15
N TYR A 866 -0.76 16.05 15.47
CA TYR A 866 -1.83 15.78 16.44
C TYR A 866 -2.24 17.02 17.25
N GLU A 867 -1.39 18.04 17.28
CA GLU A 867 -1.63 19.28 18.01
C GLU A 867 -2.93 19.99 17.60
N PRO A 868 -3.32 20.08 16.30
CA PRO A 868 -4.58 20.72 15.92
C PRO A 868 -5.82 19.94 16.38
N LYS A 869 -5.76 18.60 16.32
CA LYS A 869 -6.87 17.72 16.74
C LYS A 869 -7.06 17.78 18.25
N ILE A 870 -5.95 17.73 18.98
CA ILE A 870 -6.00 17.74 20.43
C ILE A 870 -6.39 19.14 20.92
N LYS A 871 -5.81 20.21 20.39
CA LYS A 871 -6.26 21.58 20.70
C LYS A 871 -7.77 21.77 20.53
N LYS A 872 -8.34 21.17 19.48
CA LYS A 872 -9.79 21.19 19.27
C LYS A 872 -10.60 20.36 20.28
N LEU A 873 -10.12 19.19 20.70
CA LEU A 873 -10.70 18.39 21.80
C LEU A 873 -10.57 19.09 23.16
N LEU A 874 -9.62 20.01 23.28
CA LEU A 874 -9.36 20.81 24.47
C LEU A 874 -10.16 22.13 24.47
N ASP A 875 -10.59 22.63 23.32
CA ASP A 875 -11.37 23.87 23.22
C ASP A 875 -12.90 23.64 23.28
N THR A 876 -13.33 22.37 23.38
CA THR A 876 -14.71 21.91 23.68
C THR A 876 -14.79 21.18 25.01
#